data_AF-M5RRV2-F1
#
_entry.id   AF-M5RRV2-F1
#
_cell.length_a   1.000
_cell.length_b   1.000
_cell.length_c   1.000
_cell.angle_alpha   90.00
_cell.angle_beta   90.00
_cell.angle_gamma   90.00
#
_symmetry.space_group_name_H-M   'P 1'
#
loop_
_entity.id
_entity.type
_entity.pdbx_description
1 polymer ?
#
loop_
_entity_poly.entity_id
_entity_poly.type
_entity_poly.pdbx_seq_one_letter_code
_entity_poly.pdbx_strand_id
1 'polypeptide(L)'
;MKIEDTSIRYDSVFRNNVVPRWSFGRIAVLGILVIGFALSKETNAQGPGSEPPRSILQSSSDTDSASGGSQLRVKGFLFLDQSGVPVLMPGTTFEEIERLQNLEAGVDSRSQVFDFQSLEITGAASQGITGAASPGRAELKIVIRLTIDSTAGRMVAIPLRMRNFFLLGPPDVSGLDEYRMTVSGNDSGHVLMVKTNQRREAVITMNVAARVEPGPNHSLQFQLPDVPSMVRITTDDEQFTGEIVGRGDEVLQTQRSAANFAEFVIESGGGVFTLRWGKRDRASDGSPLLEIDNSRIVVQWDTPQDQPIASCQMIIRSVRGTINALKLRLPENAVLLDTPTLGSNGQSVEITSPVSPTSPSTNGEGTLLDIVIPETERQQRIDLNLDIQFSASDPNASTPLVFRAPEVIGALRQRGEIQISTGDDYRLRWRSRPWVQSILAQPTEETGRSYLFRYDRATFDLPIWLATTRRQLRLSTESEISLHDSIARIKYRILSSGRAAEGTLLKIDMGSWRLRSIENEETSEQIESGLNGNLHEIYLESVSSGDPSPIRIVAEHDLPISAEKDSPLRDSAVLDDGDAGITFLLPRITDIEDTMLVQSATVAVANQGRLSFVVDLQDSQNVDRVINSESASPVETPRSNYRIIPPDAAGSLVGHVVQQSPTISLAGDATIEIEGRSLHTTLDWIVNSSLDLEGRLPIQISSRDLLPVATSEDLADSDESSEASSGDVSDSAASKNDASDFSAAMANRWTVRVNNQPAVLEPRGE
;
A
#
# COMPACT_ATOMS: atom_id res chain seq x y z
N MET A 1 32.65 -15.72 -40.21
CA MET A 1 33.13 -14.45 -39.66
C MET A 1 32.38 -14.26 -38.35
N LYS A 2 33.09 -14.46 -37.24
CA LYS A 2 32.58 -14.71 -35.88
C LYS A 2 33.04 -13.52 -35.04
N ILE A 3 32.15 -12.88 -34.28
CA ILE A 3 32.52 -11.87 -33.28
C ILE A 3 31.91 -12.33 -31.96
N GLU A 4 32.80 -12.61 -31.00
CA GLU A 4 32.51 -13.09 -29.65
C GLU A 4 32.58 -11.94 -28.64
N ASP A 5 31.79 -12.12 -27.58
CA ASP A 5 31.69 -11.36 -26.34
C ASP A 5 33.02 -11.11 -25.62
N THR A 6 33.12 -9.97 -24.93
CA THR A 6 34.19 -9.68 -23.95
C THR A 6 33.61 -9.35 -22.58
N SER A 7 34.00 -10.16 -21.59
CA SER A 7 33.87 -9.90 -20.16
C SER A 7 35.22 -9.41 -19.62
N ILE A 8 35.21 -8.48 -18.66
CA ILE A 8 36.41 -7.99 -17.97
C ILE A 8 36.24 -8.21 -16.46
N ARG A 9 37.15 -9.02 -15.89
CA ARG A 9 37.44 -9.17 -14.46
C ARG A 9 38.37 -8.06 -13.99
N TYR A 10 38.25 -7.65 -12.74
CA TYR A 10 39.27 -6.91 -12.01
C TYR A 10 39.86 -7.79 -10.90
N ASP A 11 41.19 -7.77 -10.80
CA ASP A 11 42.01 -8.46 -9.80
C ASP A 11 43.17 -7.50 -9.43
N SER A 12 43.42 -7.26 -8.14
CA SER A 12 44.73 -6.88 -7.56
C SER A 12 44.61 -6.71 -6.03
N VAL A 13 45.18 -7.59 -5.20
CA VAL A 13 46.57 -7.70 -4.70
C VAL A 13 46.84 -6.86 -3.45
N PHE A 14 47.25 -7.51 -2.35
CA PHE A 14 48.45 -7.14 -1.57
C PHE A 14 48.98 -8.32 -0.71
N ARG A 15 50.30 -8.55 -0.81
CA ARG A 15 51.12 -9.55 -0.08
C ARG A 15 51.47 -9.05 1.35
N ASN A 16 51.97 -9.83 2.34
CA ASN A 16 53.26 -10.56 2.38
C ASN A 16 53.48 -11.27 3.75
N ASN A 17 54.17 -12.42 3.70
CA ASN A 17 55.19 -12.98 4.64
C ASN A 17 54.76 -13.41 6.08
N VAL A 18 55.24 -14.48 6.74
CA VAL A 18 56.52 -15.24 6.76
C VAL A 18 56.23 -16.69 7.24
N VAL A 19 56.97 -17.68 6.72
CA VAL A 19 57.06 -19.08 7.22
C VAL A 19 58.31 -19.23 8.11
N PRO A 20 58.39 -20.19 9.04
CA PRO A 20 59.27 -21.32 8.72
C PRO A 20 58.75 -22.70 9.12
N ARG A 21 59.18 -23.67 8.30
CA ARG A 21 59.08 -25.14 8.43
C ARG A 21 59.74 -25.62 9.73
N TRP A 22 59.48 -26.86 10.12
CA TRP A 22 60.48 -27.92 10.41
C TRP A 22 59.82 -29.30 10.26
N SER A 23 60.63 -30.29 9.94
CA SER A 23 60.25 -31.59 9.37
C SER A 23 60.80 -32.76 10.19
N PHE A 24 60.16 -33.92 10.01
CA PHE A 24 60.63 -35.30 10.25
C PHE A 24 60.68 -35.86 11.69
N GLY A 25 60.11 -37.08 11.82
CA GLY A 25 60.43 -38.01 12.90
C GLY A 25 59.45 -39.18 13.02
N ARG A 26 59.68 -40.27 12.28
CA ARG A 26 59.08 -41.60 12.53
C ARG A 26 59.71 -42.20 13.80
N ILE A 27 58.94 -42.98 14.58
CA ILE A 27 59.36 -44.25 15.23
C ILE A 27 58.08 -44.99 15.69
N ALA A 28 58.07 -46.31 15.46
CA ALA A 28 57.03 -47.27 15.83
C ALA A 28 57.45 -48.07 17.08
N VAL A 29 56.58 -49.05 17.47
CA VAL A 29 56.76 -50.17 18.44
C VAL A 29 56.27 -49.83 19.86
N LEU A 30 55.55 -50.66 20.64
CA LEU A 30 54.73 -51.88 20.50
C LEU A 30 54.27 -52.23 21.94
N GLY A 31 53.03 -52.72 22.10
CA GLY A 31 52.67 -53.69 23.16
C GLY A 31 52.10 -53.16 24.48
N ILE A 32 50.86 -53.53 24.81
CA ILE A 32 50.53 -54.73 25.59
C ILE A 32 49.00 -54.83 25.73
N LEU A 33 48.51 -56.05 25.51
CA LEU A 33 47.14 -56.51 25.61
C LEU A 33 46.86 -56.96 27.06
N VAL A 34 45.81 -56.44 27.70
CA VAL A 34 45.21 -57.05 28.90
C VAL A 34 43.69 -57.04 28.77
N ILE A 35 43.14 -58.25 28.74
CA ILE A 35 41.74 -58.61 28.85
C ILE A 35 41.34 -58.53 30.33
N GLY A 36 40.22 -57.89 30.65
CA GLY A 36 39.66 -57.87 32.00
C GLY A 36 38.18 -57.47 31.99
N PHE A 37 37.30 -58.46 32.11
CA PHE A 37 35.85 -58.37 32.24
C PHE A 37 35.40 -57.36 33.32
N ALA A 38 34.46 -56.48 32.98
CA ALA A 38 33.58 -55.82 33.95
C ALA A 38 32.15 -55.78 33.40
N LEU A 39 31.21 -56.21 34.24
CA LEU A 39 29.82 -56.51 33.94
C LEU A 39 29.05 -55.36 33.28
N SER A 40 28.38 -55.70 32.17
CA SER A 40 27.32 -54.89 31.56
C SER A 40 26.17 -54.72 32.54
N LYS A 41 25.91 -53.48 32.99
CA LYS A 41 24.56 -53.09 33.42
C LYS A 41 23.79 -52.77 32.16
N GLU A 42 22.73 -53.52 31.89
CA GLU A 42 21.78 -53.23 30.82
C GLU A 42 21.12 -51.87 31.08
N THR A 43 21.58 -50.83 30.38
CA THR A 43 20.80 -49.62 30.16
C THR A 43 19.80 -49.92 29.06
N ASN A 44 18.55 -50.18 29.44
CA ASN A 44 17.43 -50.23 28.52
C ASN A 44 17.32 -48.89 27.79
N ALA A 45 17.75 -48.86 26.53
CA ALA A 45 17.48 -47.76 25.63
C ALA A 45 15.97 -47.68 25.37
N GLN A 46 15.40 -46.49 25.48
CA GLN A 46 14.02 -46.23 25.09
C GLN A 46 13.88 -46.42 23.58
N GLY A 47 12.84 -47.17 23.16
CA GLY A 47 12.53 -47.36 21.75
C GLY A 47 11.95 -46.08 21.11
N PRO A 48 12.04 -45.93 19.78
CA PRO A 48 11.54 -44.76 19.08
C PRO A 48 10.03 -44.59 19.29
N GLY A 49 9.62 -43.41 19.77
CA GLY A 49 8.21 -43.04 20.01
C GLY A 49 7.79 -42.92 21.49
N SER A 50 8.68 -43.16 22.46
CA SER A 50 8.36 -42.92 23.89
C SER A 50 8.79 -41.52 24.34
N GLU A 51 7.86 -40.76 24.92
CA GLU A 51 8.12 -39.46 25.53
C GLU A 51 9.08 -39.56 26.74
N PRO A 52 9.98 -38.57 26.95
CA PRO A 52 10.88 -38.59 28.08
C PRO A 52 10.12 -38.46 29.42
N PRO A 53 10.62 -39.05 30.51
CA PRO A 53 9.96 -38.99 31.82
C PRO A 53 9.79 -37.54 32.29
N ARG A 54 8.54 -37.20 32.68
CA ARG A 54 8.09 -35.84 33.07
C ARG A 54 8.88 -35.21 34.21
N SER A 55 9.71 -35.97 34.92
CA SER A 55 10.62 -35.47 35.96
C SER A 55 11.76 -34.59 35.44
N ILE A 56 12.03 -34.57 34.13
CA ILE A 56 13.05 -33.70 33.52
C ILE A 56 12.48 -32.32 33.14
N LEU A 57 11.16 -32.19 33.00
CA LEU A 57 10.48 -30.96 32.54
C LEU A 57 9.92 -30.09 33.68
N GLN A 58 10.00 -30.52 34.94
CA GLN A 58 9.60 -29.72 36.09
C GLN A 58 10.79 -28.96 36.67
N SER A 59 11.03 -27.75 36.16
CA SER A 59 11.82 -26.75 36.89
C SER A 59 10.98 -26.24 38.07
N SER A 60 11.33 -26.65 39.29
CA SER A 60 10.73 -26.11 40.50
C SER A 60 11.04 -24.61 40.62
N SER A 61 9.98 -23.80 40.65
CA SER A 61 10.01 -22.42 41.11
C SER A 61 10.22 -22.40 42.63
N ASP A 62 11.14 -21.54 43.07
CA ASP A 62 11.43 -21.07 44.44
C ASP A 62 12.10 -22.04 45.41
N THR A 63 13.44 -21.95 45.54
CA THR A 63 14.12 -21.53 46.80
C THR A 63 15.65 -21.44 46.61
N ASP A 64 16.24 -20.44 47.26
CA ASP A 64 17.66 -20.10 47.27
C ASP A 64 18.59 -21.20 47.83
N SER A 65 19.83 -21.17 47.31
CA SER A 65 21.09 -21.70 47.87
C SER A 65 21.47 -23.18 47.62
N ALA A 66 22.44 -23.32 46.69
CA ALA A 66 23.61 -24.20 46.77
C ALA A 66 23.39 -25.72 46.91
N SER A 67 23.13 -26.39 45.79
CA SER A 67 23.71 -27.72 45.50
C SER A 67 23.63 -28.08 44.01
N GLY A 68 24.79 -28.12 43.34
CA GLY A 68 25.21 -29.03 42.26
C GLY A 68 24.25 -29.60 41.19
N GLY A 69 23.08 -29.02 40.92
CA GLY A 69 22.21 -29.42 39.82
C GLY A 69 22.62 -28.76 38.51
N SER A 70 23.00 -29.56 37.50
CA SER A 70 23.41 -29.06 36.19
C SER A 70 22.24 -28.33 35.51
N GLN A 71 22.21 -27.01 35.64
CA GLN A 71 21.42 -26.13 34.79
C GLN A 71 21.79 -26.46 33.34
N LEU A 72 20.81 -26.94 32.55
CA LEU A 72 20.98 -27.27 31.13
C LEU A 72 21.48 -26.01 30.40
N ARG A 73 22.79 -25.85 30.26
CA ARG A 73 23.39 -24.79 29.46
C ARG A 73 23.34 -25.24 28.00
N VAL A 74 22.42 -24.65 27.24
CA VAL A 74 22.38 -24.80 25.78
C VAL A 74 23.74 -24.38 25.24
N LYS A 75 24.49 -25.31 24.64
CA LYS A 75 25.83 -25.05 24.09
C LYS A 75 25.79 -24.55 22.64
N GLY A 76 24.65 -24.69 21.97
CA GLY A 76 24.42 -24.27 20.60
C GLY A 76 23.13 -24.86 20.06
N PHE A 77 22.70 -24.34 18.91
CA PHE A 77 21.52 -24.80 18.19
C PHE A 77 21.94 -25.46 16.88
N LEU A 78 21.27 -26.56 16.52
CA LEU A 78 21.51 -27.27 15.26
C LEU A 78 20.41 -26.85 14.28
N PHE A 79 20.81 -26.23 13.17
CA PHE A 79 19.92 -25.81 12.09
C PHE A 79 20.11 -26.73 10.89
N LEU A 80 19.09 -26.86 10.05
CA LEU A 80 19.23 -27.46 8.73
C LEU A 80 19.37 -26.30 7.74
N ASP A 81 20.36 -26.36 6.85
CA ASP A 81 20.45 -25.41 5.74
C ASP A 81 19.43 -25.73 4.64
N GLN A 82 19.32 -24.88 3.61
CA GLN A 82 18.38 -25.06 2.48
C GLN A 82 18.62 -26.35 1.69
N SER A 83 19.77 -27.01 1.87
CA SER A 83 20.10 -28.30 1.29
C SER A 83 19.89 -29.50 2.25
N GLY A 84 19.30 -29.25 3.43
CA GLY A 84 19.03 -30.27 4.43
C GLY A 84 20.25 -30.72 5.24
N VAL A 85 21.37 -29.98 5.16
CA VAL A 85 22.59 -30.32 5.90
C VAL A 85 22.55 -29.70 7.30
N PRO A 86 22.81 -30.47 8.37
CA PRO A 86 22.82 -29.94 9.73
C PRO A 86 24.05 -29.07 10.00
N VAL A 87 23.83 -27.78 10.30
CA VAL A 87 24.82 -26.78 10.67
C VAL A 87 24.65 -26.44 12.15
N LEU A 88 25.72 -26.62 12.94
CA LEU A 88 25.75 -26.28 14.36
C LEU A 88 26.18 -24.82 14.55
N MET A 89 25.36 -24.04 15.25
CA MET A 89 25.70 -22.69 15.69
C MET A 89 26.02 -22.69 17.20
N PRO A 90 27.30 -22.72 17.60
CA PRO A 90 27.68 -22.75 19.01
C PRO A 90 27.58 -21.37 19.66
N GLY A 91 27.17 -21.33 20.94
CA GLY A 91 27.23 -20.13 21.78
C GLY A 91 26.13 -19.08 21.58
N THR A 92 25.12 -19.34 20.76
CA THR A 92 23.93 -18.49 20.64
C THR A 92 22.88 -18.89 21.69
N THR A 93 22.22 -17.91 22.29
CA THR A 93 21.06 -18.15 23.16
C THR A 93 19.77 -18.07 22.33
N PHE A 94 18.67 -18.60 22.87
CA PHE A 94 17.39 -18.60 22.17
C PHE A 94 16.93 -17.17 21.81
N GLU A 95 17.16 -16.21 22.71
CA GLU A 95 16.80 -14.81 22.54
C GLU A 95 17.58 -14.15 21.38
N GLU A 96 18.80 -14.62 21.09
CA GLU A 96 19.59 -14.11 19.96
C GLU A 96 19.10 -14.66 18.62
N ILE A 97 18.58 -15.89 18.61
CA ILE A 97 17.99 -16.51 17.42
C ILE A 97 16.64 -15.88 17.11
N GLU A 98 15.80 -15.70 18.12
CA GLU A 98 14.51 -15.02 17.99
C GLU A 98 14.72 -13.58 17.48
N ARG A 99 15.75 -12.87 17.98
CA ARG A 99 16.15 -11.57 17.46
C ARG A 99 16.61 -11.61 16.00
N LEU A 100 17.46 -12.56 15.62
CA LEU A 100 17.92 -12.68 14.23
C LEU A 100 16.75 -12.96 13.28
N GLN A 101 15.81 -13.81 13.70
CA GLN A 101 14.57 -14.07 12.96
C GLN A 101 13.67 -12.83 12.91
N ASN A 102 13.52 -12.08 14.01
CA ASN A 102 12.72 -10.85 14.04
C ASN A 102 13.36 -9.71 13.24
N LEU A 103 14.70 -9.69 13.13
CA LEU A 103 15.45 -8.76 12.31
C LEU A 103 15.35 -9.12 10.82
N GLU A 104 15.37 -10.41 10.49
CA GLU A 104 15.13 -10.92 9.13
C GLU A 104 13.67 -10.72 8.69
N ALA A 105 12.71 -10.87 9.61
CA ALA A 105 11.29 -10.61 9.38
C ALA A 105 10.93 -9.11 9.40
N GLY A 106 11.90 -8.20 9.64
CA GLY A 106 11.69 -6.75 9.64
C GLY A 106 10.89 -6.20 10.84
N VAL A 107 10.59 -7.03 11.83
CA VAL A 107 9.77 -6.69 13.01
C VAL A 107 10.53 -5.80 14.01
N ASP A 108 11.85 -5.93 14.10
CA ASP A 108 12.69 -5.24 15.10
C ASP A 108 13.10 -3.80 14.73
N SER A 109 12.48 -3.19 13.71
CA SER A 109 12.83 -1.82 13.27
C SER A 109 12.42 -0.69 14.24
N ARG A 110 11.80 -0.99 15.40
CA ARG A 110 11.14 0.04 16.24
C ARG A 110 11.41 0.08 17.75
N SER A 111 12.22 -0.80 18.36
CA SER A 111 12.70 -0.53 19.73
C SER A 111 13.99 0.30 19.69
N GLN A 112 13.88 1.60 19.41
CA GLN A 112 15.04 2.48 19.58
C GLN A 112 15.43 2.47 21.06
N VAL A 113 16.62 1.92 21.37
CA VAL A 113 17.17 1.81 22.74
C VAL A 113 17.53 3.18 23.33
N PHE A 114 17.34 4.26 22.57
CA PHE A 114 17.64 5.62 22.97
C PHE A 114 16.61 6.59 22.37
N ASP A 115 16.42 7.71 23.07
CA ASP A 115 15.56 8.81 22.67
C ASP A 115 16.26 10.15 22.94
N PHE A 116 16.22 11.07 21.98
CA PHE A 116 16.84 12.39 22.12
C PHE A 116 15.79 13.39 22.62
N GLN A 117 16.08 14.07 23.72
CA GLN A 117 15.13 15.01 24.32
C GLN A 117 15.27 16.43 23.76
N SER A 118 16.49 16.94 23.68
CA SER A 118 16.75 18.32 23.24
C SER A 118 18.20 18.51 22.83
N LEU A 119 18.43 19.49 21.97
CA LEU A 119 19.76 19.90 21.53
C LEU A 119 19.89 21.42 21.62
N GLU A 120 20.96 21.89 22.27
CA GLU A 120 21.29 23.31 22.35
C GLU A 120 22.68 23.57 21.79
N ILE A 121 22.81 24.57 20.92
CA ILE A 121 24.09 25.03 20.36
C ILE A 121 24.25 26.49 20.73
N THR A 122 25.36 26.84 21.37
CA THR A 122 25.71 28.23 21.68
C THR A 122 27.13 28.52 21.21
N GLY A 123 27.38 29.61 20.50
CA GLY A 123 28.75 29.96 20.16
C GLY A 123 28.90 31.21 19.32
N ALA A 124 30.11 31.41 18.81
CA ALA A 124 30.48 32.61 18.07
C ALA A 124 31.15 32.28 16.73
N ALA A 125 30.80 33.07 15.71
CA ALA A 125 31.45 33.08 14.41
C ALA A 125 32.11 34.45 14.22
N SER A 126 33.44 34.52 14.38
CA SER A 126 34.21 35.77 14.28
C SER A 126 35.15 35.79 13.07
N GLN A 127 35.35 36.97 12.50
CA GLN A 127 36.35 37.24 11.46
C GLN A 127 37.73 37.69 12.00
N GLY A 128 38.00 37.55 13.30
CA GLY A 128 39.35 37.74 13.84
C GLY A 128 39.68 39.16 14.32
N ILE A 129 38.70 39.90 14.87
CA ILE A 129 38.98 41.19 15.55
C ILE A 129 39.12 41.00 17.07
N THR A 130 38.54 39.95 17.65
CA THR A 130 38.77 39.57 19.05
C THR A 130 39.58 38.28 19.09
N GLY A 131 40.71 38.29 19.81
CA GLY A 131 41.78 37.29 19.73
C GLY A 131 41.46 35.86 20.23
N ALA A 132 40.23 35.38 20.05
CA ALA A 132 39.77 34.06 20.48
C ALA A 132 39.38 33.12 19.32
N ALA A 133 39.00 33.63 18.14
CA ALA A 133 38.52 32.78 17.04
C ALA A 133 39.27 33.04 15.72
N SER A 134 39.66 31.95 15.04
CA SER A 134 40.39 31.99 13.76
C SER A 134 39.46 32.35 12.59
N PRO A 135 39.91 33.14 11.61
CA PRO A 135 39.08 33.56 10.47
C PRO A 135 38.54 32.35 9.70
N GLY A 136 37.21 32.32 9.46
CA GLY A 136 36.54 31.26 8.70
C GLY A 136 36.05 30.05 9.50
N ARG A 137 36.01 30.14 10.83
CA ARG A 137 35.55 29.07 11.72
C ARG A 137 34.60 29.61 12.79
N ALA A 138 33.55 28.85 13.08
CA ALA A 138 32.67 29.08 14.23
C ALA A 138 33.09 28.16 15.38
N GLU A 139 33.17 28.69 16.59
CA GLU A 139 33.41 27.91 17.80
C GLU A 139 32.10 27.78 18.57
N LEU A 140 31.66 26.54 18.77
CA LEU A 140 30.33 26.22 19.25
C LEU A 140 30.43 25.25 20.42
N LYS A 141 29.60 25.48 21.43
CA LYS A 141 29.33 24.56 22.53
C LYS A 141 27.99 23.89 22.26
N ILE A 142 27.99 22.57 22.21
CA ILE A 142 26.81 21.74 21.96
C ILE A 142 26.45 21.01 23.26
N VAL A 143 25.19 21.05 23.66
CA VAL A 143 24.63 20.30 24.78
C VAL A 143 23.50 19.43 24.26
N ILE A 144 23.66 18.11 24.34
CA ILE A 144 22.67 17.12 23.90
C ILE A 144 22.13 16.39 25.13
N ARG A 145 20.81 16.33 25.28
CA ARG A 145 20.13 15.55 26.31
C ARG A 145 19.46 14.35 25.68
N LEU A 146 19.71 13.15 26.21
CA LEU A 146 19.13 11.92 25.71
C LEU A 146 18.83 10.93 26.82
N THR A 147 17.84 10.08 26.60
CA THR A 147 17.50 8.94 27.47
C THR A 147 17.92 7.66 26.78
N ILE A 148 18.57 6.75 27.50
CA ILE A 148 18.97 5.44 26.98
C ILE A 148 18.35 4.38 27.86
N ASP A 149 17.64 3.43 27.26
CA ASP A 149 17.14 2.25 27.94
C ASP A 149 18.26 1.22 28.18
N SER A 150 17.98 0.18 28.98
CA SER A 150 18.96 -0.87 29.25
C SER A 150 19.44 -1.51 27.94
N THR A 151 20.75 -1.45 27.68
CA THR A 151 21.38 -2.07 26.52
C THR A 151 21.66 -3.56 26.74
N ALA A 152 21.18 -4.15 27.84
CA ALA A 152 21.36 -5.55 28.22
C ALA A 152 22.84 -6.01 28.13
N GLY A 153 23.78 -5.14 28.51
CA GLY A 153 25.22 -5.41 28.45
C GLY A 153 25.85 -5.32 27.05
N ARG A 154 25.12 -4.91 26.02
CA ARG A 154 25.64 -4.70 24.65
C ARG A 154 26.08 -3.24 24.45
N MET A 155 27.06 -3.00 23.56
CA MET A 155 27.43 -1.65 23.12
C MET A 155 26.47 -1.20 22.02
N VAL A 156 25.71 -0.14 22.25
CA VAL A 156 24.77 0.46 21.29
C VAL A 156 25.38 1.72 20.68
N ALA A 157 25.27 1.87 19.36
CA ALA A 157 25.74 3.03 18.61
C ALA A 157 24.61 4.08 18.46
N ILE A 158 24.84 5.29 18.97
CA ILE A 158 23.93 6.43 18.90
C ILE A 158 24.51 7.46 17.93
N PRO A 159 23.92 7.66 16.74
CA PRO A 159 24.44 8.59 15.73
C PRO A 159 24.06 10.04 16.09
N LEU A 160 25.05 10.90 16.29
CA LEU A 160 24.85 12.33 16.57
C LEU A 160 24.72 13.19 15.31
N ARG A 161 24.97 12.63 14.12
CA ARG A 161 24.74 13.27 12.80
C ARG A 161 25.48 14.60 12.55
N MET A 162 26.53 14.89 13.32
CA MET A 162 27.24 16.18 13.35
C MET A 162 28.48 16.22 12.45
N ARG A 163 28.30 16.10 11.13
CA ARG A 163 29.42 16.00 10.17
C ARG A 163 30.31 17.25 10.09
N ASN A 164 29.72 18.45 10.06
CA ASN A 164 30.46 19.71 9.95
C ASN A 164 31.05 20.20 11.29
N PHE A 165 30.98 19.39 12.35
CA PHE A 165 31.45 19.77 13.68
C PHE A 165 32.68 18.94 14.06
N PHE A 166 33.79 19.61 14.33
CA PHE A 166 35.06 19.01 14.69
C PHE A 166 35.35 19.26 16.17
N LEU A 167 35.64 18.21 16.95
CA LEU A 167 35.88 18.35 18.39
C LEU A 167 37.15 19.15 18.67
N LEU A 168 37.05 20.08 19.61
CA LEU A 168 38.17 20.90 20.10
C LEU A 168 38.81 20.35 21.37
N GLY A 169 38.09 19.47 22.06
CA GLY A 169 38.55 18.77 23.24
C GLY A 169 37.74 17.50 23.46
N PRO A 170 38.08 16.71 24.48
CA PRO A 170 37.30 15.54 24.85
C PRO A 170 35.87 15.96 25.22
N PRO A 171 34.83 15.23 24.75
CA PRO A 171 33.45 15.49 25.16
C PRO A 171 33.27 15.15 26.64
N ASP A 172 32.49 15.96 27.34
CA ASP A 172 32.04 15.67 28.70
C ASP A 172 30.70 14.94 28.62
N VAL A 173 30.66 13.70 29.12
CA VAL A 173 29.46 12.86 29.09
C VAL A 173 29.12 12.50 30.51
N SER A 174 27.98 13.02 30.99
CA SER A 174 27.47 12.74 32.33
C SER A 174 26.29 11.78 32.27
N GLY A 175 26.13 10.95 33.30
CA GLY A 175 25.02 10.00 33.43
C GLY A 175 25.26 8.60 32.86
N LEU A 176 26.45 8.33 32.30
CA LEU A 176 26.82 7.04 31.70
C LEU A 176 28.09 6.45 32.33
N ASP A 177 28.05 5.15 32.63
CA ASP A 177 29.17 4.44 33.25
C ASP A 177 30.20 3.95 32.22
N GLU A 178 29.74 3.45 31.06
CA GLU A 178 30.61 2.92 30.00
C GLU A 178 30.21 3.54 28.65
N TYR A 179 31.05 4.47 28.17
CA TYR A 179 30.85 5.14 26.88
C TYR A 179 32.16 5.32 26.12
N ARG A 180 32.05 5.39 24.79
CA ARG A 180 33.14 5.83 23.91
C ARG A 180 32.56 6.62 22.75
N MET A 181 33.19 7.72 22.36
CA MET A 181 32.78 8.48 21.17
C MET A 181 33.74 8.20 20.02
N THR A 182 33.19 7.93 18.84
CA THR A 182 33.94 7.66 17.61
C THR A 182 33.35 8.45 16.46
N VAL A 183 34.14 8.66 15.41
CA VAL A 183 33.61 9.16 14.14
C VAL A 183 33.09 7.97 13.34
N SER A 184 31.95 8.11 12.68
CA SER A 184 31.39 7.06 11.83
C SER A 184 32.17 6.94 10.52
N GLY A 185 32.50 5.71 10.11
CA GLY A 185 33.19 5.46 8.83
C GLY A 185 32.34 5.76 7.58
N ASN A 186 31.03 5.98 7.74
CA ASN A 186 30.09 6.30 6.66
C ASN A 186 29.83 7.82 6.46
N ASP A 187 30.72 8.68 6.97
CA ASP A 187 30.68 10.13 6.75
C ASP A 187 29.44 10.85 7.36
N SER A 188 28.75 10.19 8.31
CA SER A 188 27.58 10.76 9.03
C SER A 188 27.94 11.60 10.25
N GLY A 189 29.22 11.76 10.60
CA GLY A 189 29.69 12.54 11.75
C GLY A 189 30.00 11.71 13.00
N HIS A 190 29.72 12.25 14.19
CA HIS A 190 30.03 11.61 15.48
C HIS A 190 29.02 10.54 15.87
N VAL A 191 29.50 9.47 16.50
CA VAL A 191 28.73 8.35 17.05
C VAL A 191 29.13 8.13 18.50
N LEU A 192 28.16 8.14 19.39
CA LEU A 192 28.35 7.76 20.79
C LEU A 192 28.03 6.28 20.95
N MET A 193 29.00 5.49 21.38
CA MET A 193 28.80 4.09 21.73
C MET A 193 28.59 4.00 23.24
N VAL A 194 27.47 3.41 23.68
CA VAL A 194 27.10 3.33 25.09
C VAL A 194 26.76 1.90 25.49
N LYS A 195 27.11 1.55 26.73
CA LYS A 195 26.61 0.34 27.39
C LYS A 195 26.08 0.70 28.77
N THR A 196 24.82 0.35 29.03
CA THR A 196 24.15 0.56 30.31
C THR A 196 23.23 -0.61 30.62
N ASN A 197 23.13 -1.01 31.88
CA ASN A 197 22.26 -2.11 32.32
C ASN A 197 20.89 -1.61 32.81
N GLN A 198 20.69 -0.30 32.88
CA GLN A 198 19.47 0.35 33.35
C GLN A 198 19.15 1.57 32.51
N ARG A 199 17.89 2.03 32.55
CA ARG A 199 17.50 3.29 31.92
C ARG A 199 18.24 4.46 32.58
N ARG A 200 18.90 5.29 31.78
CA ARG A 200 19.69 6.44 32.24
C ARG A 200 19.42 7.66 31.37
N GLU A 201 19.44 8.81 32.00
CA GLU A 201 19.51 10.10 31.31
C GLU A 201 20.97 10.49 31.16
N ALA A 202 21.38 10.85 29.95
CA ALA A 202 22.73 11.27 29.64
C ALA A 202 22.74 12.69 29.09
N VAL A 203 23.74 13.46 29.50
CA VAL A 203 24.00 14.80 28.96
C VAL A 203 25.40 14.82 28.36
N ILE A 204 25.46 15.10 27.06
CA ILE A 204 26.70 15.20 26.29
C ILE A 204 26.98 16.69 26.09
N THR A 205 28.12 17.17 26.58
CA THR A 205 28.62 18.51 26.31
C THR A 205 29.87 18.43 25.44
N MET A 206 29.85 19.08 24.28
CA MET A 206 30.96 19.08 23.34
C MET A 206 31.35 20.52 22.98
N ASN A 207 32.66 20.79 22.97
CA ASN A 207 33.20 21.99 22.36
C ASN A 207 33.68 21.63 20.95
N VAL A 208 33.11 22.27 19.94
CA VAL A 208 33.34 21.95 18.54
C VAL A 208 33.64 23.19 17.72
N ALA A 209 34.33 22.97 16.62
CA ALA A 209 34.53 23.93 15.57
C ALA A 209 33.71 23.53 14.35
N ALA A 210 33.06 24.50 13.73
CA ALA A 210 32.40 24.30 12.46
C ALA A 210 32.98 25.23 11.40
N ARG A 211 33.08 24.74 10.16
CA ARG A 211 33.59 25.53 9.05
C ARG A 211 32.52 26.54 8.62
N VAL A 212 32.93 27.81 8.51
CA VAL A 212 32.12 28.88 7.91
C VAL A 212 32.63 29.08 6.50
N GLU A 213 31.78 28.94 5.49
CA GLU A 213 32.21 29.14 4.11
C GLU A 213 32.24 30.66 3.82
N PRO A 214 33.38 31.17 3.31
CA PRO A 214 33.47 32.56 2.92
C PRO A 214 32.74 32.79 1.58
N GLY A 215 31.95 33.86 1.50
CA GLY A 215 31.19 34.25 0.32
C GLY A 215 30.64 35.67 0.47
N PRO A 216 29.85 36.18 -0.51
CA PRO A 216 29.16 37.47 -0.37
C PRO A 216 28.21 37.49 0.84
N ASN A 217 27.60 36.33 1.13
CA ASN A 217 27.03 35.99 2.43
C ASN A 217 27.83 34.81 2.97
N HIS A 218 28.26 34.88 4.23
CA HIS A 218 28.82 33.76 4.98
C HIS A 218 27.78 32.68 5.16
N SER A 219 28.18 31.41 5.07
CA SER A 219 27.30 30.26 5.31
C SER A 219 27.86 29.31 6.37
N LEU A 220 26.97 28.78 7.20
CA LEU A 220 27.27 27.73 8.17
C LEU A 220 26.22 26.64 8.06
N GLN A 221 26.65 25.44 7.70
CA GLN A 221 25.79 24.28 7.56
C GLN A 221 25.66 23.53 8.89
N PHE A 222 24.42 23.21 9.26
CA PHE A 222 24.03 22.36 10.38
C PHE A 222 23.58 21.01 9.85
N GLN A 223 24.08 19.95 10.47
CA GLN A 223 23.59 18.59 10.32
C GLN A 223 23.40 18.07 11.74
N LEU A 224 22.15 18.00 12.17
CA LEU A 224 21.74 17.67 13.54
C LEU A 224 20.85 16.43 13.53
N PRO A 225 20.76 15.70 14.65
CA PRO A 225 19.70 14.71 14.88
C PRO A 225 18.30 15.34 14.70
N ASP A 226 17.30 14.50 14.46
CA ASP A 226 15.90 14.93 14.27
C ASP A 226 15.24 15.18 15.64
N VAL A 227 15.57 16.32 16.25
CA VAL A 227 15.31 16.66 17.66
C VAL A 227 15.10 18.17 17.77
N PRO A 228 14.18 18.64 18.62
CA PRO A 228 14.05 20.06 18.94
C PRO A 228 15.39 20.68 19.31
N SER A 229 15.83 21.62 18.48
CA SER A 229 17.16 22.22 18.48
C SER A 229 17.06 23.74 18.61
N MET A 230 17.78 24.29 19.59
CA MET A 230 17.96 25.75 19.73
C MET A 230 19.40 26.11 19.43
N VAL A 231 19.62 26.98 18.43
CA VAL A 231 20.95 27.42 18.01
C VAL A 231 21.08 28.93 18.26
N ARG A 232 22.07 29.33 19.05
CA ARG A 232 22.43 30.72 19.34
C ARG A 232 23.83 31.01 18.84
N ILE A 233 23.93 31.90 17.84
CA ILE A 233 25.21 32.26 17.24
C ILE A 233 25.39 33.77 17.28
N THR A 234 26.49 34.20 17.86
CA THR A 234 26.91 35.60 17.83
C THR A 234 27.94 35.83 16.73
N THR A 235 27.76 36.85 15.91
CA THR A 235 28.74 37.28 14.90
C THR A 235 29.19 38.72 15.13
N ASP A 236 30.43 39.00 14.76
CA ASP A 236 31.06 40.33 14.82
C ASP A 236 30.81 41.19 13.57
N ASP A 237 29.98 40.72 12.64
CA ASP A 237 29.61 41.49 11.44
C ASP A 237 28.65 42.64 11.80
N GLU A 238 29.00 43.86 11.38
CA GLU A 238 28.25 45.08 11.69
C GLU A 238 26.92 45.18 10.90
N GLN A 239 26.67 44.30 9.93
CA GLN A 239 25.49 44.33 9.05
C GLN A 239 24.65 43.05 9.13
N PHE A 240 23.34 43.20 9.39
CA PHE A 240 22.53 42.34 10.28
C PHE A 240 21.51 41.40 9.60
N THR A 241 21.67 41.04 8.32
CA THR A 241 20.69 40.19 7.63
C THR A 241 21.11 38.72 7.61
N GLY A 242 20.36 37.89 8.33
CA GLY A 242 20.45 36.43 8.30
C GLY A 242 19.29 35.81 7.50
N GLU A 243 19.55 34.68 6.85
CA GLU A 243 18.59 33.83 6.13
C GLU A 243 18.85 32.37 6.48
N ILE A 244 17.80 31.56 6.58
CA ILE A 244 17.92 30.11 6.72
C ILE A 244 17.50 29.46 5.40
N VAL A 245 18.35 28.57 4.89
CA VAL A 245 18.04 27.67 3.78
C VAL A 245 17.91 26.26 4.35
N GLY A 246 16.67 25.79 4.50
CA GLY A 246 16.35 24.56 5.25
C GLY A 246 15.05 23.90 4.77
N ARG A 247 14.45 23.09 5.65
CA ARG A 247 13.22 22.32 5.36
C ARG A 247 11.95 23.15 5.52
N GLY A 248 12.06 24.36 6.09
CA GLY A 248 10.96 25.32 6.26
C GLY A 248 10.28 25.25 7.62
N ASP A 249 10.74 24.38 8.52
CA ASP A 249 10.33 24.32 9.93
C ASP A 249 11.23 25.15 10.85
N GLU A 250 12.27 25.80 10.30
CA GLU A 250 13.21 26.62 11.06
C GLU A 250 12.73 28.07 11.22
N VAL A 251 12.75 28.57 12.45
CA VAL A 251 12.39 29.96 12.79
C VAL A 251 13.65 30.74 13.18
N LEU A 252 13.97 31.79 12.40
CA LEU A 252 15.08 32.70 12.68
C LEU A 252 14.60 33.95 13.43
N GLN A 253 15.21 34.23 14.59
CA GLN A 253 15.12 35.51 15.26
C GLN A 253 16.50 36.18 15.27
N THR A 254 16.56 37.39 14.71
CA THR A 254 17.78 38.21 14.74
C THR A 254 17.64 39.27 15.82
N GLN A 255 18.50 39.21 16.84
CA GLN A 255 18.53 40.16 17.95
C GLN A 255 19.81 41.01 17.90
N ARG A 256 19.66 42.30 18.20
CA ARG A 256 20.80 43.22 18.30
C ARG A 256 21.32 43.22 19.72
N SER A 257 22.51 42.68 19.94
CA SER A 257 23.16 42.76 21.24
C SER A 257 23.78 44.15 21.45
N ALA A 258 23.84 44.62 22.69
CA ALA A 258 24.27 45.97 23.08
C ALA A 258 25.73 46.31 22.71
N ALA A 259 26.52 45.32 22.26
CA ALA A 259 27.95 45.41 22.00
C ALA A 259 28.35 45.24 20.51
N ASN A 260 27.51 45.68 19.55
CA ASN A 260 27.75 45.56 18.09
C ASN A 260 27.87 44.12 17.54
N PHE A 261 27.44 43.12 18.30
CA PHE A 261 27.30 41.75 17.80
C PHE A 261 25.88 41.50 17.32
N ALA A 262 25.73 40.81 16.20
CA ALA A 262 24.44 40.25 15.79
C ALA A 262 24.28 38.87 16.43
N GLU A 263 23.15 38.65 17.12
CA GLU A 263 22.77 37.35 17.68
C GLU A 263 21.69 36.74 16.79
N PHE A 264 21.96 35.55 16.27
CA PHE A 264 20.99 34.71 15.58
C PHE A 264 20.50 33.62 16.53
N VAL A 265 19.20 33.61 16.80
CA VAL A 265 18.52 32.55 17.55
C VAL A 265 17.67 31.76 16.56
N ILE A 266 17.96 30.49 16.40
CA ILE A 266 17.27 29.58 15.49
C ILE A 266 16.59 28.50 16.30
N GLU A 267 15.29 28.33 16.09
CA GLU A 267 14.52 27.20 16.58
C GLU A 267 14.24 26.26 15.40
N SER A 268 14.61 24.98 15.52
CA SER A 268 14.49 23.99 14.43
C SER A 268 14.11 22.62 14.99
N GLY A 269 13.39 21.80 14.21
CA GLY A 269 13.19 20.38 14.50
C GLY A 269 14.44 19.52 14.35
N GLY A 270 15.58 20.10 13.95
CA GLY A 270 16.83 19.39 13.70
C GLY A 270 17.05 19.10 12.20
N GLY A 271 17.82 18.06 11.88
CA GLY A 271 18.10 17.71 10.48
C GLY A 271 19.15 18.61 9.81
N VAL A 272 18.97 18.91 8.52
CA VAL A 272 19.98 19.61 7.70
C VAL A 272 19.45 20.97 7.26
N PHE A 273 20.14 22.04 7.68
CA PHE A 273 19.84 23.42 7.27
C PHE A 273 21.11 24.27 7.24
N THR A 274 21.06 25.41 6.57
CA THR A 274 22.20 26.33 6.44
C THR A 274 21.80 27.73 6.88
N LEU A 275 22.54 28.30 7.83
CA LEU A 275 22.46 29.72 8.18
C LEU A 275 23.34 30.52 7.24
N ARG A 276 22.79 31.58 6.63
CA ARG A 276 23.52 32.53 5.79
C ARG A 276 23.42 33.94 6.37
N TRP A 277 24.52 34.69 6.43
CA TRP A 277 24.52 36.08 6.90
C TRP A 277 25.53 36.94 6.13
N GLY A 278 25.23 38.23 5.93
CA GLY A 278 26.17 39.15 5.27
C GLY A 278 25.55 40.46 4.80
N LYS A 279 26.38 41.26 4.09
CA LYS A 279 26.00 42.56 3.52
C LYS A 279 25.06 42.36 2.33
N ARG A 280 23.77 42.62 2.55
CA ARG A 280 22.79 42.62 1.48
C ARG A 280 23.04 43.83 0.58
N ASP A 281 23.54 43.60 -0.64
CA ASP A 281 23.48 44.57 -1.73
C ASP A 281 22.00 44.82 -2.03
N ARG A 282 21.40 45.82 -1.36
CA ARG A 282 19.99 46.21 -1.55
C ARG A 282 19.69 46.75 -2.97
N ALA A 283 20.69 46.82 -3.85
CA ALA A 283 20.50 47.16 -5.26
C ALA A 283 19.96 45.99 -6.11
N SER A 284 20.03 44.74 -5.65
CA SER A 284 19.45 43.57 -6.36
C SER A 284 18.15 43.05 -5.75
N ASP A 285 17.73 43.61 -4.60
CA ASP A 285 16.54 43.17 -3.83
C ASP A 285 15.35 44.14 -3.96
N GLY A 286 15.42 45.02 -4.97
CA GLY A 286 14.28 45.76 -5.50
C GLY A 286 13.52 44.98 -6.58
N SER A 287 13.73 43.67 -6.70
CA SER A 287 12.84 42.85 -7.51
C SER A 287 11.44 42.99 -6.92
N PRO A 288 10.46 43.47 -7.70
CA PRO A 288 9.10 43.53 -7.22
C PRO A 288 8.71 42.11 -6.81
N LEU A 289 8.20 41.95 -5.60
CA LEU A 289 7.63 40.67 -5.18
C LEU A 289 6.32 40.51 -5.94
N LEU A 290 6.35 39.70 -7.00
CA LEU A 290 5.23 39.55 -7.91
C LEU A 290 4.30 38.43 -7.44
N GLU A 291 3.00 38.67 -7.52
CA GLU A 291 1.95 37.68 -7.29
C GLU A 291 1.03 37.65 -8.51
N ILE A 292 0.77 36.44 -9.01
CA ILE A 292 -0.19 36.20 -10.08
C ILE A 292 -1.31 35.33 -9.51
N ASP A 293 -2.43 35.96 -9.18
CA ASP A 293 -3.57 35.30 -8.54
C ASP A 293 -4.64 34.79 -9.52
N ASN A 294 -4.68 35.37 -10.72
CA ASN A 294 -5.73 35.13 -11.70
C ASN A 294 -5.15 35.17 -13.11
N SER A 295 -4.44 34.11 -13.52
CA SER A 295 -4.17 33.92 -14.95
C SER A 295 -5.34 33.20 -15.60
N ARG A 296 -5.83 33.67 -16.74
CA ARG A 296 -6.76 32.94 -17.59
C ARG A 296 -6.05 32.57 -18.88
N ILE A 297 -5.96 31.28 -19.16
CA ILE A 297 -5.36 30.77 -20.40
C ILE A 297 -6.46 30.10 -21.20
N VAL A 298 -6.72 30.57 -22.40
CA VAL A 298 -7.69 29.97 -23.33
C VAL A 298 -6.91 29.34 -24.48
N VAL A 299 -7.00 28.03 -24.61
CA VAL A 299 -6.32 27.24 -25.63
C VAL A 299 -7.34 26.78 -26.66
N GLN A 300 -7.08 27.05 -27.94
CA GLN A 300 -7.84 26.52 -29.05
C GLN A 300 -7.06 25.41 -29.74
N TRP A 301 -7.66 24.23 -29.83
CA TRP A 301 -7.03 23.06 -30.44
C TRP A 301 -8.06 22.18 -31.16
N ASP A 302 -8.28 22.47 -32.44
CA ASP A 302 -9.37 21.88 -33.20
C ASP A 302 -9.05 20.48 -33.72
N THR A 303 -7.84 20.26 -34.25
CA THR A 303 -7.39 18.95 -34.75
C THR A 303 -5.98 18.59 -34.25
N PRO A 304 -5.63 17.29 -34.17
CA PRO A 304 -4.29 16.85 -33.76
C PRO A 304 -3.15 17.35 -34.68
N GLN A 305 -3.47 17.67 -35.93
CA GLN A 305 -2.52 18.16 -36.94
C GLN A 305 -2.29 19.67 -36.81
N ASP A 306 -3.22 20.40 -36.20
CA ASP A 306 -3.09 21.83 -35.96
C ASP A 306 -2.24 22.09 -34.71
N GLN A 307 -1.48 23.18 -34.76
CA GLN A 307 -0.71 23.66 -33.62
C GLN A 307 -1.63 24.42 -32.66
N PRO A 308 -1.71 24.04 -31.36
CA PRO A 308 -2.58 24.71 -30.42
C PRO A 308 -2.14 26.16 -30.20
N ILE A 309 -3.11 27.07 -30.22
CA ILE A 309 -2.92 28.50 -29.94
C ILE A 309 -3.49 28.78 -28.55
N ALA A 310 -2.73 29.46 -27.70
CA ALA A 310 -3.18 29.85 -26.38
C ALA A 310 -3.08 31.36 -26.17
N SER A 311 -4.22 31.97 -25.85
CA SER A 311 -4.34 33.34 -25.37
C SER A 311 -4.21 33.36 -23.86
N CYS A 312 -3.15 33.99 -23.37
CA CYS A 312 -2.80 34.05 -21.96
C CYS A 312 -3.04 35.48 -21.44
N GLN A 313 -4.00 35.61 -20.52
CA GLN A 313 -4.23 36.83 -19.76
C GLN A 313 -3.71 36.64 -18.34
N MET A 314 -2.77 37.48 -17.90
CA MET A 314 -2.12 37.37 -16.59
C MET A 314 -2.31 38.66 -15.80
N ILE A 315 -2.93 38.56 -14.63
CA ILE A 315 -3.05 39.68 -13.69
C ILE A 315 -1.86 39.63 -12.73
N ILE A 316 -0.89 40.52 -12.92
CA ILE A 316 0.36 40.57 -12.17
C ILE A 316 0.28 41.70 -11.15
N ARG A 317 0.54 41.39 -9.87
CA ARG A 317 0.54 42.36 -8.77
C ARG A 317 1.89 42.41 -8.11
N SER A 318 2.40 43.61 -7.82
CA SER A 318 3.58 43.79 -7.00
C SER A 318 3.18 44.08 -5.55
N VAL A 319 3.73 43.31 -4.63
CA VAL A 319 3.62 43.55 -3.19
C VAL A 319 4.51 44.72 -2.76
N ARG A 320 5.51 45.10 -3.59
CA ARG A 320 6.48 46.16 -3.30
C ARG A 320 6.63 47.12 -4.48
N GLY A 321 5.96 48.26 -4.40
CA GLY A 321 6.12 49.37 -5.37
C GLY A 321 5.53 49.09 -6.76
N THR A 322 5.83 49.96 -7.73
CA THR A 322 5.36 49.83 -9.11
C THR A 322 6.16 48.80 -9.89
N ILE A 323 5.53 48.14 -10.86
CA ILE A 323 6.18 47.19 -11.76
C ILE A 323 6.83 47.97 -12.90
N ASN A 324 8.16 47.96 -12.97
CA ASN A 324 8.92 48.68 -14.01
C ASN A 324 9.38 47.75 -15.14
N ALA A 325 9.70 46.51 -14.80
CA ALA A 325 10.09 45.47 -15.74
C ALA A 325 9.76 44.10 -15.13
N LEU A 326 9.59 43.09 -15.98
CA LEU A 326 9.38 41.71 -15.57
C LEU A 326 10.06 40.75 -16.54
N LYS A 327 10.38 39.55 -16.05
CA LYS A 327 10.97 38.48 -16.84
C LYS A 327 9.95 37.36 -17.01
N LEU A 328 9.65 37.00 -18.25
CA LEU A 328 8.71 35.95 -18.59
C LEU A 328 9.45 34.80 -19.27
N ARG A 329 9.27 33.57 -18.80
CA ARG A 329 9.75 32.36 -19.44
C ARG A 329 8.62 31.70 -20.21
N LEU A 330 8.79 31.57 -21.52
CA LEU A 330 7.92 30.77 -22.37
C LEU A 330 8.23 29.27 -22.24
N PRO A 331 7.25 28.39 -22.45
CA PRO A 331 7.49 26.95 -22.57
C PRO A 331 8.49 26.59 -23.68
N GLU A 332 9.20 25.46 -23.53
CA GLU A 332 10.27 25.00 -24.44
C GLU A 332 9.83 24.85 -25.90
N ASN A 333 8.55 24.58 -26.14
CA ASN A 333 7.96 24.40 -27.48
C ASN A 333 6.96 25.52 -27.84
N ALA A 334 7.03 26.68 -27.19
CA ALA A 334 6.11 27.78 -27.45
C ALA A 334 6.79 28.93 -28.21
N VAL A 335 6.11 29.45 -29.21
CA VAL A 335 6.50 30.65 -29.96
C VAL A 335 5.50 31.76 -29.69
N LEU A 336 5.99 32.98 -29.47
CA LEU A 336 5.15 34.16 -29.30
C LEU A 336 4.61 34.62 -30.66
N LEU A 337 3.30 34.80 -30.78
CA LEU A 337 2.65 35.19 -32.04
C LEU A 337 2.63 36.71 -32.28
N ASP A 338 2.44 37.50 -31.22
CA ASP A 338 2.36 38.96 -31.28
C ASP A 338 3.06 39.62 -30.08
N THR A 339 3.29 40.93 -30.16
CA THR A 339 3.82 41.72 -29.06
C THR A 339 2.85 41.72 -27.86
N PRO A 340 3.32 41.45 -26.63
CA PRO A 340 2.46 41.47 -25.45
C PRO A 340 1.86 42.87 -25.26
N THR A 341 0.61 42.89 -24.79
CA THR A 341 -0.13 44.15 -24.55
C THR A 341 -0.51 44.30 -23.08
N LEU A 342 -0.61 45.55 -22.62
CA LEU A 342 -1.01 45.90 -21.26
C LEU A 342 -2.44 46.45 -21.20
N GLY A 343 -3.19 45.99 -20.18
CA GLY A 343 -4.50 46.50 -19.81
C GLY A 343 -5.58 46.32 -20.88
N SER A 344 -6.71 47.01 -20.68
CA SER A 344 -7.81 47.10 -21.66
C SER A 344 -7.53 48.07 -22.80
N ASN A 345 -6.47 48.88 -22.70
CA ASN A 345 -6.12 49.93 -23.68
C ASN A 345 -5.19 49.43 -24.79
N GLY A 346 -4.67 48.20 -24.69
CA GLY A 346 -3.91 47.54 -25.75
C GLY A 346 -2.55 48.17 -26.07
N GLN A 347 -1.93 48.89 -25.12
CA GLN A 347 -0.58 49.43 -25.36
C GLN A 347 0.45 48.29 -25.44
N SER A 348 1.24 48.27 -26.52
CA SER A 348 2.29 47.29 -26.73
C SER A 348 3.47 47.54 -25.80
N VAL A 349 4.12 46.46 -25.36
CA VAL A 349 5.27 46.51 -24.46
C VAL A 349 6.57 46.34 -25.21
N GLU A 350 7.61 47.05 -24.77
CA GLU A 350 8.94 46.91 -25.35
C GLU A 350 9.62 45.63 -24.83
N ILE A 351 10.04 44.77 -25.76
CA ILE A 351 10.81 43.54 -25.47
C ILE A 351 12.28 43.87 -25.73
N THR A 352 13.09 43.98 -24.68
CA THR A 352 14.47 44.47 -24.78
C THR A 352 15.45 43.41 -25.29
N SER A 353 15.06 42.13 -25.31
CA SER A 353 15.82 41.04 -25.97
C SER A 353 14.95 39.80 -26.19
N PRO A 354 14.87 39.27 -27.43
CA PRO A 354 14.85 37.84 -27.62
C PRO A 354 16.31 37.35 -27.58
N VAL A 355 16.68 36.55 -26.58
CA VAL A 355 17.90 35.74 -26.74
C VAL A 355 17.67 34.89 -27.99
N SER A 356 18.53 35.05 -29.01
CA SER A 356 18.39 34.36 -30.29
C SER A 356 18.25 32.85 -30.09
N PRO A 357 17.43 32.14 -30.89
CA PRO A 357 17.20 30.68 -30.79
C PRO A 357 18.40 29.83 -31.26
N THR A 358 19.64 30.34 -31.18
CA THR A 358 20.85 29.69 -31.72
C THR A 358 21.67 28.96 -30.67
N SER A 359 21.08 28.65 -29.51
CA SER A 359 21.64 27.65 -28.61
C SER A 359 20.49 26.79 -28.10
N PRO A 360 20.40 25.49 -28.46
CA PRO A 360 19.49 24.59 -27.77
C PRO A 360 19.86 24.66 -26.29
N SER A 361 18.93 25.15 -25.45
CA SER A 361 19.15 25.16 -24.02
C SER A 361 19.40 23.71 -23.61
N THR A 362 20.56 23.46 -23.01
CA THR A 362 21.06 22.10 -22.76
C THR A 362 20.24 21.38 -21.68
N ASN A 363 19.16 22.00 -21.17
CA ASN A 363 18.40 21.61 -19.98
C ASN A 363 16.87 21.73 -20.11
N GLY A 364 16.30 21.94 -21.31
CA GLY A 364 14.84 22.07 -21.47
C GLY A 364 14.21 23.32 -20.83
N GLU A 365 15.01 24.38 -20.70
CA GLU A 365 14.55 25.69 -20.24
C GLU A 365 14.12 26.52 -21.46
N GLY A 366 12.84 26.88 -21.53
CA GLY A 366 12.27 27.64 -22.66
C GLY A 366 12.71 29.11 -22.72
N THR A 367 12.25 29.82 -23.75
CA THR A 367 12.72 31.17 -24.10
C THR A 367 12.41 32.21 -23.01
N LEU A 368 13.43 32.94 -22.56
CA LEU A 368 13.29 34.05 -21.62
C LEU A 368 13.05 35.37 -22.35
N LEU A 369 12.07 36.14 -21.90
CA LEU A 369 11.67 37.44 -22.40
C LEU A 369 11.80 38.49 -21.29
N ASP A 370 12.57 39.53 -21.55
CA ASP A 370 12.64 40.71 -20.68
C ASP A 370 11.65 41.77 -21.19
N ILE A 371 10.62 42.05 -20.38
CA ILE A 371 9.49 42.93 -20.70
C ILE A 371 9.63 44.22 -19.89
N VAL A 372 9.76 45.37 -20.57
CA VAL A 372 9.91 46.69 -19.93
C VAL A 372 8.61 47.48 -19.99
N ILE A 373 8.07 47.85 -18.82
CA ILE A 373 6.78 48.53 -18.71
C ILE A 373 6.96 50.04 -19.00
N PRO A 374 6.21 50.61 -19.97
CA PRO A 374 6.23 52.03 -20.28
C PRO A 374 5.89 52.88 -19.05
N GLU A 375 6.52 54.07 -18.93
CA GLU A 375 6.38 54.90 -17.72
C GLU A 375 4.94 55.27 -17.39
N THR A 376 4.09 55.42 -18.40
CA THR A 376 2.67 55.77 -18.29
C THR A 376 1.80 54.67 -17.69
N GLU A 377 2.22 53.40 -17.83
CA GLU A 377 1.48 52.21 -17.38
C GLU A 377 2.12 51.55 -16.14
N ARG A 378 3.13 52.19 -15.53
CA ARG A 378 3.78 51.70 -14.30
C ARG A 378 2.83 51.78 -13.12
N GLN A 379 2.26 50.64 -12.76
CA GLN A 379 1.32 50.49 -11.65
C GLN A 379 1.72 49.32 -10.75
N GLN A 380 1.09 49.22 -9.59
CA GLN A 380 1.24 48.07 -8.69
C GLN A 380 0.54 46.81 -9.22
N ARG A 381 -0.42 46.99 -10.14
CA ARG A 381 -1.16 45.92 -10.79
C ARG A 381 -1.14 46.17 -12.29
N ILE A 382 -0.76 45.17 -13.05
CA ILE A 382 -0.79 45.18 -14.51
C ILE A 382 -1.52 43.93 -15.01
N ASP A 383 -2.27 44.09 -16.09
CA ASP A 383 -2.90 42.98 -16.79
C ASP A 383 -2.12 42.78 -18.10
N LEU A 384 -1.42 41.66 -18.23
CA LEU A 384 -0.57 41.32 -19.37
C LEU A 384 -1.31 40.31 -20.26
N ASN A 385 -1.45 40.63 -21.54
CA ASN A 385 -2.02 39.73 -22.54
C ASN A 385 -0.95 39.31 -23.54
N LEU A 386 -0.89 38.02 -23.87
CA LEU A 386 0.03 37.46 -24.85
C LEU A 386 -0.56 36.22 -25.51
N ASP A 387 -0.25 36.05 -26.80
CA ASP A 387 -0.68 34.89 -27.59
C ASP A 387 0.54 34.02 -27.92
N ILE A 388 0.44 32.73 -27.59
CA ILE A 388 1.50 31.74 -27.84
C ILE A 388 0.98 30.61 -28.70
N GLN A 389 1.83 30.11 -29.58
CA GLN A 389 1.59 28.91 -30.36
C GLN A 389 2.50 27.80 -29.89
N PHE A 390 1.93 26.64 -29.59
CA PHE A 390 2.70 25.45 -29.21
C PHE A 390 3.07 24.62 -30.44
N SER A 391 4.34 24.28 -30.56
CA SER A 391 4.84 23.33 -31.54
C SER A 391 4.55 21.92 -31.04
N ALA A 392 3.56 21.26 -31.64
CA ALA A 392 3.19 19.88 -31.35
C ALA A 392 3.45 19.01 -32.60
N SER A 393 4.21 17.92 -32.44
CA SER A 393 4.36 16.89 -33.48
C SER A 393 3.40 15.74 -33.21
N ASP A 394 2.22 15.78 -33.84
CA ASP A 394 1.14 14.76 -33.79
C ASP A 394 0.98 14.06 -32.43
N PRO A 395 0.54 14.78 -31.39
CA PRO A 395 0.51 14.26 -30.03
C PRO A 395 -0.55 13.19 -29.86
N ASN A 396 -0.16 12.07 -29.26
CA ASN A 396 -1.00 10.89 -29.04
C ASN A 396 -0.82 10.35 -27.61
N ALA A 397 -1.43 9.20 -27.31
CA ALA A 397 -1.39 8.61 -25.96
C ALA A 397 0.04 8.20 -25.51
N SER A 398 0.91 7.83 -26.45
CA SER A 398 2.31 7.47 -26.18
C SER A 398 3.23 8.69 -26.10
N THR A 399 3.00 9.67 -26.97
CA THR A 399 3.75 10.94 -27.05
C THR A 399 2.81 12.14 -26.87
N PRO A 400 2.36 12.43 -25.63
CA PRO A 400 1.42 13.53 -25.39
C PRO A 400 2.12 14.89 -25.50
N LEU A 401 1.37 15.92 -25.87
CA LEU A 401 1.81 17.31 -25.80
C LEU A 401 1.95 17.70 -24.32
N VAL A 402 3.15 18.10 -23.89
CA VAL A 402 3.38 18.59 -22.53
C VAL A 402 3.03 20.06 -22.45
N PHE A 403 1.80 20.37 -22.06
CA PHE A 403 1.34 21.73 -21.87
C PHE A 403 1.93 22.34 -20.60
N ARG A 404 2.46 23.57 -20.72
CA ARG A 404 2.96 24.40 -19.60
C ARG A 404 2.44 25.82 -19.76
N ALA A 405 2.10 26.48 -18.66
CA ALA A 405 1.80 27.91 -18.66
C ALA A 405 3.09 28.75 -18.77
N PRO A 406 3.05 29.97 -19.34
CA PRO A 406 4.14 30.94 -19.23
C PRO A 406 4.46 31.25 -17.77
N GLU A 407 5.74 31.28 -17.41
CA GLU A 407 6.19 31.49 -16.03
C GLU A 407 6.75 32.91 -15.86
N VAL A 408 6.28 33.64 -14.85
CA VAL A 408 6.90 34.92 -14.45
C VAL A 408 8.02 34.65 -13.46
N ILE A 409 9.26 34.92 -13.87
CA ILE A 409 10.44 34.66 -13.04
C ILE A 409 10.46 35.62 -11.85
N GLY A 410 10.63 35.07 -10.66
CA GLY A 410 10.65 35.84 -9.40
C GLY A 410 9.25 36.09 -8.79
N ALA A 411 8.20 35.49 -9.35
CA ALA A 411 6.89 35.49 -8.72
C ALA A 411 6.86 34.61 -7.45
N LEU A 412 6.28 35.13 -6.37
CA LEU A 412 6.03 34.39 -5.13
C LEU A 412 5.00 33.28 -5.32
N ARG A 413 4.00 33.54 -6.15
CA ARG A 413 2.93 32.60 -6.50
C ARG A 413 2.38 32.91 -7.88
N GLN A 414 1.99 31.85 -8.58
CA GLN A 414 1.28 31.94 -9.85
C GLN A 414 0.23 30.84 -9.92
N ARG A 415 -1.04 31.25 -9.93
CA ARG A 415 -2.19 30.37 -10.02
C ARG A 415 -3.20 30.88 -11.04
N GLY A 416 -4.02 29.99 -11.56
CA GLY A 416 -5.08 30.36 -12.48
C GLY A 416 -5.79 29.19 -13.12
N GLU A 417 -6.46 29.49 -14.22
CA GLU A 417 -7.33 28.58 -14.94
C GLU A 417 -6.90 28.42 -16.40
N ILE A 418 -7.05 27.21 -16.91
CA ILE A 418 -6.77 26.83 -18.28
C ILE A 418 -8.08 26.30 -18.86
N GLN A 419 -8.59 26.95 -19.89
CA GLN A 419 -9.72 26.50 -20.69
C GLN A 419 -9.17 25.97 -22.01
N ILE A 420 -9.46 24.72 -22.35
CA ILE A 420 -9.06 24.11 -23.61
C ILE A 420 -10.32 23.81 -24.41
N SER A 421 -10.46 24.44 -25.58
CA SER A 421 -11.54 24.23 -26.52
C SER A 421 -11.07 23.32 -27.65
N THR A 422 -11.87 22.29 -27.97
CA THR A 422 -11.58 21.31 -29.02
C THR A 422 -12.72 21.21 -30.03
N GLY A 423 -12.41 20.79 -31.27
CA GLY A 423 -13.41 20.50 -32.29
C GLY A 423 -14.38 19.37 -31.88
N ASP A 424 -15.57 19.34 -32.51
CA ASP A 424 -16.66 18.41 -32.17
C ASP A 424 -16.29 16.93 -32.29
N ASP A 425 -15.45 16.63 -33.28
CA ASP A 425 -14.97 15.28 -33.60
C ASP A 425 -13.87 14.81 -32.68
N TYR A 426 -13.34 15.65 -31.78
CA TYR A 426 -12.23 15.29 -30.91
C TYR A 426 -12.60 15.39 -29.42
N ARG A 427 -11.93 14.58 -28.60
CA ARG A 427 -11.96 14.67 -27.13
C ARG A 427 -10.56 14.93 -26.62
N LEU A 428 -10.45 15.89 -25.73
CA LEU A 428 -9.24 16.08 -24.96
C LEU A 428 -9.07 14.91 -24.01
N ARG A 429 -7.87 14.31 -24.03
CA ARG A 429 -7.40 13.34 -23.05
C ARG A 429 -6.17 13.93 -22.36
N TRP A 430 -6.02 13.63 -21.08
CA TRP A 430 -4.91 14.15 -20.28
C TRP A 430 -4.45 13.12 -19.25
N ARG A 431 -3.23 13.28 -18.75
CA ARG A 431 -2.72 12.55 -17.58
C ARG A 431 -2.84 13.45 -16.35
N SER A 432 -3.41 12.92 -15.27
CA SER A 432 -3.58 13.65 -14.01
C SER A 432 -2.23 14.01 -13.38
N ARG A 433 -2.18 15.17 -12.74
CA ARG A 433 -0.96 15.73 -12.13
C ARG A 433 -1.28 16.38 -10.80
N PRO A 434 -0.37 16.36 -9.81
CA PRO A 434 -0.69 16.82 -8.44
C PRO A 434 -1.09 18.29 -8.34
N TRP A 435 -0.64 19.13 -9.29
CA TRP A 435 -0.74 20.59 -9.23
C TRP A 435 -1.71 21.18 -10.28
N VAL A 436 -2.41 20.31 -11.01
CA VAL A 436 -3.41 20.68 -12.01
C VAL A 436 -4.65 19.82 -11.80
N GLN A 437 -5.76 20.47 -11.48
CA GLN A 437 -7.04 19.83 -11.22
C GLN A 437 -7.99 20.09 -12.38
N SER A 438 -8.64 19.05 -12.90
CA SER A 438 -9.74 19.23 -13.85
C SER A 438 -10.99 19.68 -13.10
N ILE A 439 -11.65 20.70 -13.64
CA ILE A 439 -12.93 21.22 -13.15
C ILE A 439 -13.99 20.86 -14.19
N LEU A 440 -15.17 20.45 -13.71
CA LEU A 440 -16.33 20.24 -14.57
C LEU A 440 -16.72 21.60 -15.20
N ALA A 441 -16.50 21.72 -16.51
CA ALA A 441 -16.92 22.89 -17.27
C ALA A 441 -18.46 22.93 -17.35
N GLN A 442 -19.04 24.12 -17.22
CA GLN A 442 -20.43 24.34 -17.60
C GLN A 442 -20.51 24.31 -19.13
N PRO A 443 -21.53 23.69 -19.74
CA PRO A 443 -21.68 23.67 -21.19
C PRO A 443 -21.86 25.10 -21.71
N THR A 444 -20.85 25.61 -22.43
CA THR A 444 -20.94 26.88 -23.16
C THR A 444 -21.67 26.64 -24.47
N GLU A 445 -22.49 27.59 -24.94
CA GLU A 445 -23.19 27.51 -26.25
C GLU A 445 -22.26 27.65 -27.48
N GLU A 446 -20.95 27.74 -27.28
CA GLU A 446 -19.95 27.78 -28.36
C GLU A 446 -19.78 26.40 -29.02
N THR A 447 -19.58 26.38 -30.34
CA THR A 447 -19.29 25.17 -31.11
C THR A 447 -18.00 24.53 -30.63
N GLY A 448 -18.06 23.28 -30.15
CA GLY A 448 -16.92 22.53 -29.62
C GLY A 448 -17.10 22.02 -28.19
N ARG A 449 -16.10 21.31 -27.70
CA ARG A 449 -16.04 20.86 -26.30
C ARG A 449 -15.03 21.67 -25.54
N SER A 450 -15.43 22.20 -24.38
CA SER A 450 -14.54 22.92 -23.47
C SER A 450 -14.15 22.06 -22.27
N TYR A 451 -12.88 22.11 -21.90
CA TYR A 451 -12.31 21.45 -20.73
C TYR A 451 -11.66 22.51 -19.85
N LEU A 452 -11.99 22.52 -18.56
CA LEU A 452 -11.46 23.50 -17.61
C LEU A 452 -10.49 22.82 -16.65
N PHE A 453 -9.36 23.48 -16.40
CA PHE A 453 -8.37 23.07 -15.43
C PHE A 453 -8.00 24.24 -14.55
N ARG A 454 -7.69 23.97 -13.27
CA ARG A 454 -7.11 24.93 -12.34
C ARG A 454 -5.73 24.47 -11.92
N TYR A 455 -4.79 25.39 -11.86
CA TYR A 455 -3.42 25.12 -11.46
C TYR A 455 -2.98 26.06 -10.34
N ASP A 456 -2.16 25.53 -9.42
CA ASP A 456 -1.78 26.24 -8.18
C ASP A 456 -0.36 26.80 -8.21
N ARG A 457 0.47 26.43 -9.19
CA ARG A 457 1.86 26.88 -9.34
C ARG A 457 2.25 27.06 -10.81
N ALA A 458 3.20 27.95 -11.12
CA ALA A 458 3.69 28.16 -12.50
C ALA A 458 4.32 26.90 -13.13
N THR A 459 5.12 26.17 -12.35
CA THR A 459 5.92 25.05 -12.87
C THR A 459 5.15 23.74 -12.79
N PHE A 460 4.47 23.37 -13.87
CA PHE A 460 3.79 22.09 -14.00
C PHE A 460 3.88 21.56 -15.42
N ASP A 461 3.68 20.26 -15.55
CA ASP A 461 3.55 19.58 -16.84
C ASP A 461 2.15 19.01 -16.92
N LEU A 462 1.35 19.42 -17.89
CA LEU A 462 0.04 18.82 -18.18
C LEU A 462 0.12 18.06 -19.52
N PRO A 463 0.34 16.73 -19.51
CA PRO A 463 0.35 15.95 -20.74
C PRO A 463 -1.08 15.84 -21.29
N ILE A 464 -1.30 16.38 -22.49
CA ILE A 464 -2.59 16.39 -23.19
C ILE A 464 -2.45 15.82 -24.62
N TRP A 465 -3.52 15.21 -25.13
CA TRP A 465 -3.62 14.80 -26.53
C TRP A 465 -5.08 14.79 -26.97
N LEU A 466 -5.32 14.93 -28.27
CA LEU A 466 -6.64 14.80 -28.86
C LEU A 466 -6.86 13.36 -29.29
N ALA A 467 -8.00 12.79 -28.92
CA ALA A 467 -8.47 11.50 -29.41
C ALA A 467 -9.72 11.73 -30.27
N THR A 468 -9.82 11.05 -31.41
CA THR A 468 -11.04 11.08 -32.22
C THR A 468 -12.22 10.54 -31.40
N THR A 469 -13.36 11.20 -31.53
CA THR A 469 -14.64 10.79 -30.97
C THR A 469 -15.24 9.72 -31.86
N ARG A 470 -14.53 8.59 -32.01
CA ARG A 470 -15.15 7.40 -32.60
C ARG A 470 -16.18 6.89 -31.59
N ARG A 471 -17.40 6.61 -32.05
CA ARG A 471 -18.41 5.88 -31.26
C ARG A 471 -17.84 4.48 -31.06
N GLN A 472 -17.12 4.28 -29.97
CA GLN A 472 -16.52 2.99 -29.65
C GLN A 472 -17.53 2.14 -28.88
N LEU A 473 -17.73 0.92 -29.34
CA LEU A 473 -18.45 -0.12 -28.62
C LEU A 473 -17.61 -0.53 -27.40
N ARG A 474 -18.17 -0.33 -26.21
CA ARG A 474 -17.51 -0.64 -24.95
C ARG A 474 -18.00 -1.99 -24.44
N LEU A 475 -17.06 -2.90 -24.22
CA LEU A 475 -17.34 -4.25 -23.77
C LEU A 475 -16.86 -4.39 -22.32
N SER A 476 -17.68 -4.99 -21.46
CA SER A 476 -17.28 -5.42 -20.12
C SER A 476 -17.55 -6.90 -19.99
N THR A 477 -16.58 -7.65 -19.47
CA THR A 477 -16.65 -9.12 -19.41
C THR A 477 -16.65 -9.60 -17.97
N GLU A 478 -17.51 -10.55 -17.67
CA GLU A 478 -17.67 -11.15 -16.35
C GLU A 478 -17.60 -12.66 -16.49
N SER A 479 -16.66 -13.30 -15.79
CA SER A 479 -16.54 -14.75 -15.74
C SER A 479 -16.92 -15.25 -14.36
N GLU A 480 -17.82 -16.22 -14.26
CA GLU A 480 -18.10 -16.96 -13.01
C GLU A 480 -17.65 -18.42 -13.20
N ILE A 481 -16.61 -18.83 -12.48
CA ILE A 481 -16.13 -20.21 -12.43
C ILE A 481 -16.79 -20.91 -11.23
N SER A 482 -17.43 -22.04 -11.49
CA SER A 482 -18.06 -22.89 -10.48
C SER A 482 -17.48 -24.30 -10.59
N LEU A 483 -17.03 -24.87 -9.47
CA LEU A 483 -16.46 -26.20 -9.43
C LEU A 483 -17.53 -27.22 -9.03
N HIS A 484 -17.61 -28.31 -9.78
CA HIS A 484 -18.44 -29.48 -9.48
C HIS A 484 -17.54 -30.73 -9.53
N ASP A 485 -17.96 -31.81 -8.85
CA ASP A 485 -17.17 -33.01 -8.53
C ASP A 485 -16.01 -33.34 -9.48
N SER A 486 -16.22 -33.43 -10.80
CA SER A 486 -15.17 -33.74 -11.78
C SER A 486 -15.02 -32.69 -12.91
N ILE A 487 -15.80 -31.61 -12.87
CA ILE A 487 -15.88 -30.63 -13.96
C ILE A 487 -15.96 -29.23 -13.37
N ALA A 488 -15.13 -28.32 -13.87
CA ALA A 488 -15.31 -26.89 -13.69
C ALA A 488 -16.23 -26.34 -14.78
N ARG A 489 -17.18 -25.49 -14.42
CA ARG A 489 -18.06 -24.78 -15.36
C ARG A 489 -17.80 -23.29 -15.27
N ILE A 490 -17.61 -22.66 -16.42
CA ILE A 490 -17.51 -21.21 -16.55
C ILE A 490 -18.78 -20.65 -17.20
N LYS A 491 -19.31 -19.58 -16.61
CA LYS A 491 -20.29 -18.69 -17.24
C LYS A 491 -19.58 -17.40 -17.59
N TYR A 492 -19.50 -17.07 -18.87
CA TYR A 492 -18.84 -15.88 -19.37
C TYR A 492 -19.89 -14.94 -19.97
N ARG A 493 -20.04 -13.76 -19.38
CA ARG A 493 -21.00 -12.74 -19.78
C ARG A 493 -20.28 -11.58 -20.46
N ILE A 494 -20.82 -11.11 -21.56
CA ILE A 494 -20.33 -9.95 -22.30
C ILE A 494 -21.43 -8.89 -22.26
N LEU A 495 -21.16 -7.84 -21.50
CA LEU A 495 -21.99 -6.65 -21.41
C LEU A 495 -21.47 -5.64 -22.44
N SER A 496 -22.32 -5.26 -23.38
CA SER A 496 -21.97 -4.29 -24.40
C SER A 496 -22.69 -2.96 -24.15
N SER A 497 -21.98 -1.85 -24.35
CA SER A 497 -22.51 -0.50 -24.18
C SER A 497 -22.04 0.41 -25.31
N GLY A 498 -22.97 1.18 -25.88
CA GLY A 498 -22.76 1.93 -27.11
C GLY A 498 -23.27 1.19 -28.35
N ARG A 499 -23.32 1.90 -29.48
CA ARG A 499 -23.85 1.35 -30.73
C ARG A 499 -22.80 0.53 -31.47
N ALA A 500 -23.10 -0.73 -31.75
CA ALA A 500 -22.35 -1.54 -32.70
C ALA A 500 -22.65 -1.07 -34.15
N ALA A 501 -21.63 -1.12 -35.01
CA ALA A 501 -21.86 -0.99 -36.45
C ALA A 501 -22.60 -2.23 -36.96
N GLU A 502 -23.36 -2.12 -38.05
CA GLU A 502 -23.97 -3.28 -38.68
C GLU A 502 -22.87 -4.25 -39.16
N GLY A 503 -22.97 -5.53 -38.82
CA GLY A 503 -21.96 -6.55 -39.15
C GLY A 503 -20.75 -6.60 -38.21
N THR A 504 -20.81 -5.96 -37.06
CA THR A 504 -19.76 -6.02 -36.03
C THR A 504 -19.54 -7.47 -35.55
N LEU A 505 -18.30 -7.96 -35.63
CA LEU A 505 -17.92 -9.34 -35.29
C LEU A 505 -17.11 -9.38 -33.99
N LEU A 506 -17.53 -10.21 -33.04
CA LEU A 506 -16.74 -10.54 -31.86
C LEU A 506 -15.99 -11.84 -32.08
N LYS A 507 -14.67 -11.84 -31.86
CA LYS A 507 -13.87 -13.06 -31.83
C LYS A 507 -13.50 -13.41 -30.39
N ILE A 508 -13.84 -14.61 -29.96
CA ILE A 508 -13.67 -15.04 -28.58
C ILE A 508 -12.75 -16.25 -28.54
N ASP A 509 -11.67 -16.11 -27.77
CA ASP A 509 -10.75 -17.19 -27.45
C ASP A 509 -11.23 -17.86 -26.16
N MET A 510 -11.61 -19.14 -26.25
CA MET A 510 -12.12 -19.93 -25.13
C MET A 510 -11.02 -20.72 -24.40
N GLY A 511 -9.75 -20.62 -24.83
CA GLY A 511 -8.63 -21.30 -24.18
C GLY A 511 -8.83 -22.82 -24.10
N SER A 512 -8.78 -23.37 -22.88
CA SER A 512 -8.98 -24.81 -22.61
C SER A 512 -10.44 -25.20 -22.34
N TRP A 513 -11.39 -24.28 -22.42
CA TRP A 513 -12.80 -24.54 -22.10
C TRP A 513 -13.56 -25.12 -23.29
N ARG A 514 -14.31 -26.21 -23.05
CA ARG A 514 -15.22 -26.79 -24.03
C ARG A 514 -16.57 -26.07 -24.00
N LEU A 515 -16.88 -25.37 -25.09
CA LEU A 515 -18.14 -24.64 -25.25
C LEU A 515 -19.37 -25.57 -25.12
N ARG A 516 -20.39 -25.14 -24.38
CA ARG A 516 -21.70 -25.79 -24.26
C ARG A 516 -22.79 -25.03 -25.00
N SER A 517 -22.91 -23.73 -24.73
CA SER A 517 -23.91 -22.87 -25.37
C SER A 517 -23.46 -21.41 -25.41
N ILE A 518 -24.01 -20.67 -26.37
CA ILE A 518 -23.93 -19.22 -26.50
C ILE A 518 -25.38 -18.75 -26.65
N GLU A 519 -25.82 -17.89 -25.75
CA GLU A 519 -27.20 -17.48 -25.61
C GLU A 519 -27.26 -15.95 -25.47
N ASN A 520 -28.32 -15.35 -26.00
CA ASN A 520 -28.68 -13.98 -25.67
C ASN A 520 -29.23 -13.98 -24.23
N GLU A 521 -28.66 -13.16 -23.35
CA GLU A 521 -29.01 -13.19 -21.93
C GLU A 521 -30.44 -12.68 -21.67
N GLU A 522 -30.95 -11.76 -22.50
CA GLU A 522 -32.28 -11.19 -22.35
C GLU A 522 -33.38 -12.11 -22.90
N THR A 523 -33.15 -12.71 -24.07
CA THR A 523 -34.16 -13.54 -24.75
C THR A 523 -34.00 -15.04 -24.46
N SER A 524 -32.85 -15.46 -23.92
CA SER A 524 -32.45 -16.88 -23.79
C SER A 524 -32.42 -17.65 -25.11
N GLU A 525 -32.41 -16.95 -26.25
CA GLU A 525 -32.27 -17.56 -27.56
C GLU A 525 -30.82 -17.93 -27.83
N GLN A 526 -30.60 -19.09 -28.43
CA GLN A 526 -29.27 -19.56 -28.77
C GLN A 526 -28.71 -18.77 -29.97
N ILE A 527 -27.50 -18.24 -29.84
CA ILE A 527 -26.82 -17.49 -30.89
C ILE A 527 -25.91 -18.45 -31.65
N GLU A 528 -25.98 -18.44 -32.98
CA GLU A 528 -25.05 -19.20 -33.82
C GLU A 528 -23.67 -18.54 -33.82
N SER A 529 -22.62 -19.33 -33.55
CA SER A 529 -21.23 -18.89 -33.65
C SER A 529 -20.51 -19.61 -34.78
N GLY A 530 -19.77 -18.88 -35.61
CA GLY A 530 -18.80 -19.46 -36.55
C GLY A 530 -17.55 -19.92 -35.80
N LEU A 531 -17.02 -21.11 -36.15
CA LEU A 531 -15.73 -21.56 -35.62
C LEU A 531 -14.64 -21.26 -36.65
N ASN A 532 -13.67 -20.42 -36.27
CA ASN A 532 -12.51 -20.10 -37.10
C ASN A 532 -11.22 -20.46 -36.36
N GLY A 533 -10.74 -21.69 -36.59
CA GLY A 533 -9.64 -22.27 -35.79
C GLY A 533 -10.07 -22.52 -34.35
N ASN A 534 -9.41 -21.85 -33.39
CA ASN A 534 -9.73 -21.92 -31.96
C ASN A 534 -10.59 -20.75 -31.47
N LEU A 535 -11.00 -19.84 -32.38
CA LEU A 535 -11.78 -18.65 -32.05
C LEU A 535 -13.24 -18.86 -32.43
N HIS A 536 -14.14 -18.43 -31.54
CA HIS A 536 -15.56 -18.34 -31.80
C HIS A 536 -15.91 -16.95 -32.32
N GLU A 537 -16.51 -16.89 -33.50
CA GLU A 537 -16.95 -15.68 -34.17
C GLU A 537 -18.45 -15.49 -33.96
N ILE A 538 -18.83 -14.40 -33.29
CA ILE A 538 -20.22 -14.06 -32.96
C ILE A 538 -20.57 -12.73 -33.59
N TYR A 539 -21.66 -12.69 -34.36
CA TYR A 539 -22.18 -11.45 -34.92
C TYR A 539 -23.02 -10.71 -33.88
N LEU A 540 -22.72 -9.43 -33.68
CA LEU A 540 -23.57 -8.56 -32.87
C LEU A 540 -24.71 -8.02 -33.72
N GLU A 541 -25.94 -8.38 -33.35
CA GLU A 541 -27.13 -7.80 -33.95
C GLU A 541 -27.26 -6.33 -33.52
N SER A 542 -27.26 -5.42 -34.50
CA SER A 542 -27.43 -3.99 -34.24
C SER A 542 -28.91 -3.67 -34.02
N VAL A 543 -29.30 -3.39 -32.78
CA VAL A 543 -30.64 -2.89 -32.50
C VAL A 543 -30.73 -1.42 -32.93
N SER A 544 -31.69 -1.09 -33.78
CA SER A 544 -31.85 0.22 -34.45
C SER A 544 -31.96 1.44 -33.51
N SER A 545 -32.09 1.24 -32.19
CA SER A 545 -32.14 2.32 -31.20
C SER A 545 -31.45 2.03 -29.85
N GLY A 546 -30.75 0.90 -29.68
CA GLY A 546 -30.25 0.44 -28.38
C GLY A 546 -28.79 -0.03 -28.38
N ASP A 547 -28.31 -0.36 -27.18
CA ASP A 547 -27.07 -1.12 -26.99
C ASP A 547 -27.33 -2.59 -27.45
N PRO A 548 -26.31 -3.33 -27.92
CA PRO A 548 -26.48 -4.74 -28.25
C PRO A 548 -26.86 -5.54 -27.00
N SER A 549 -27.71 -6.56 -27.19
CA SER A 549 -28.12 -7.43 -26.07
C SER A 549 -26.90 -8.13 -25.45
N PRO A 550 -26.86 -8.28 -24.11
CA PRO A 550 -25.81 -9.03 -23.43
C PRO A 550 -25.74 -10.48 -23.92
N ILE A 551 -24.52 -11.00 -24.04
CA ILE A 551 -24.27 -12.38 -24.47
C ILE A 551 -23.82 -13.19 -23.26
N ARG A 552 -24.40 -14.38 -23.10
CA ARG A 552 -24.00 -15.38 -22.10
C ARG A 552 -23.41 -16.60 -22.79
N ILE A 553 -22.21 -16.98 -22.39
CA ILE A 553 -21.47 -18.13 -22.88
C ILE A 553 -21.27 -19.11 -21.73
N VAL A 554 -21.60 -20.38 -21.94
CA VAL A 554 -21.39 -21.44 -20.96
C VAL A 554 -20.40 -22.44 -21.52
N ALA A 555 -19.36 -22.76 -20.74
CA ALA A 555 -18.35 -23.75 -21.12
C ALA A 555 -17.89 -24.58 -19.92
N GLU A 556 -17.24 -25.71 -20.20
CA GLU A 556 -16.82 -26.69 -19.19
C GLU A 556 -15.37 -27.11 -19.38
N HIS A 557 -14.70 -27.43 -18.27
CA HIS A 557 -13.32 -27.88 -18.22
C HIS A 557 -13.21 -29.10 -17.29
N ASP A 558 -12.64 -30.18 -17.78
CA ASP A 558 -12.49 -31.41 -16.99
C ASP A 558 -11.40 -31.20 -15.91
N LEU A 559 -11.67 -31.61 -14.66
CA LEU A 559 -10.71 -31.49 -13.57
C LEU A 559 -9.85 -32.77 -13.51
N PRO A 560 -8.51 -32.66 -13.44
CA PRO A 560 -7.62 -33.79 -13.25
C PRO A 560 -7.65 -34.23 -11.77
N ILE A 561 -8.80 -34.71 -11.30
CA ILE A 561 -8.89 -35.32 -9.98
C ILE A 561 -8.36 -36.73 -10.16
N SER A 562 -7.22 -37.00 -9.53
CA SER A 562 -6.51 -38.27 -9.54
C SER A 562 -7.40 -39.41 -9.03
N ALA A 563 -8.19 -39.97 -9.95
CA ALA A 563 -8.72 -41.31 -9.82
C ALA A 563 -7.56 -42.29 -9.96
N GLU A 564 -7.51 -43.23 -9.02
CA GLU A 564 -6.65 -44.43 -8.97
C GLU A 564 -5.24 -44.26 -8.39
N LYS A 565 -5.17 -44.35 -7.06
CA LYS A 565 -3.98 -44.76 -6.30
C LYS A 565 -3.70 -46.28 -6.39
N ASP A 566 -4.39 -47.02 -7.27
CA ASP A 566 -4.38 -48.50 -7.35
C ASP A 566 -4.15 -49.05 -8.77
N SER A 567 -3.24 -48.47 -9.56
CA SER A 567 -2.75 -49.10 -10.81
C SER A 567 -1.25 -49.41 -10.70
N PRO A 568 -0.86 -50.66 -10.37
CA PRO A 568 0.54 -51.06 -10.35
C PRO A 568 0.89 -51.54 -11.75
N LEU A 569 1.42 -50.66 -12.62
CA LEU A 569 2.27 -50.99 -13.79
C LEU A 569 2.33 -49.81 -14.77
N ARG A 570 3.09 -48.76 -14.43
CA ARG A 570 3.77 -47.90 -15.42
C ARG A 570 5.03 -47.30 -14.79
N ASP A 571 6.13 -48.05 -14.89
CA ASP A 571 7.47 -47.47 -14.81
C ASP A 571 7.69 -46.54 -16.01
N SER A 572 8.30 -45.38 -15.75
CA SER A 572 8.82 -44.38 -16.71
C SER A 572 7.98 -43.12 -16.92
N ALA A 573 7.89 -42.28 -15.88
CA ALA A 573 8.08 -40.83 -16.01
C ALA A 573 8.42 -40.27 -14.63
N VAL A 574 9.50 -39.50 -14.56
CA VAL A 574 9.81 -38.66 -13.40
C VAL A 574 8.68 -37.66 -13.23
N LEU A 575 7.90 -37.81 -12.16
CA LEU A 575 7.10 -36.73 -11.60
C LEU A 575 7.48 -36.62 -10.13
N ASP A 576 8.13 -35.49 -9.84
CA ASP A 576 8.17 -34.85 -8.54
C ASP A 576 6.78 -34.86 -7.88
N ASP A 577 6.83 -35.00 -6.56
CA ASP A 577 5.96 -34.49 -5.50
C ASP A 577 4.46 -34.18 -5.76
N GLY A 578 3.64 -34.36 -4.74
CA GLY A 578 2.18 -34.28 -4.76
C GLY A 578 1.57 -32.89 -4.98
N ASP A 579 1.93 -32.20 -6.06
CA ASP A 579 1.64 -30.79 -6.32
C ASP A 579 1.12 -30.52 -7.75
N ALA A 580 0.07 -31.23 -8.16
CA ALA A 580 -0.58 -30.97 -9.45
C ALA A 580 -1.50 -29.74 -9.35
N GLY A 581 -0.94 -28.54 -9.48
CA GLY A 581 -1.71 -27.30 -9.66
C GLY A 581 -2.61 -27.36 -10.89
N ILE A 582 -3.82 -26.81 -10.79
CA ILE A 582 -4.78 -26.67 -11.89
C ILE A 582 -4.66 -25.28 -12.49
N THR A 583 -4.58 -25.21 -13.82
CA THR A 583 -4.51 -23.95 -14.57
C THR A 583 -5.76 -23.74 -15.41
N PHE A 584 -6.51 -22.67 -15.15
CA PHE A 584 -7.62 -22.22 -15.98
C PHE A 584 -7.19 -21.07 -16.88
N LEU A 585 -7.21 -21.28 -18.20
CA LEU A 585 -7.06 -20.21 -19.19
C LEU A 585 -8.39 -19.48 -19.32
N LEU A 586 -8.42 -18.17 -19.04
CA LEU A 586 -9.67 -17.41 -19.01
C LEU A 586 -10.13 -17.02 -20.42
N PRO A 587 -11.44 -17.09 -20.73
CA PRO A 587 -11.97 -16.60 -22.00
C PRO A 587 -11.67 -15.11 -22.19
N ARG A 588 -11.37 -14.72 -23.44
CA ARG A 588 -11.11 -13.31 -23.78
C ARG A 588 -11.64 -12.96 -25.17
N ILE A 589 -11.83 -11.67 -25.39
CA ILE A 589 -12.16 -11.11 -26.70
C ILE A 589 -10.85 -10.74 -27.40
N THR A 590 -10.61 -11.31 -28.57
CA THR A 590 -9.39 -11.11 -29.40
C THR A 590 -9.72 -10.32 -30.66
N ASP A 591 -8.70 -9.81 -31.35
CA ASP A 591 -8.84 -9.03 -32.60
C ASP A 591 -9.82 -7.85 -32.46
N ILE A 592 -9.68 -7.09 -31.38
CA ILE A 592 -10.49 -5.91 -31.08
C ILE A 592 -10.26 -4.87 -32.19
N GLU A 593 -11.31 -4.54 -32.95
CA GLU A 593 -11.27 -3.48 -33.95
C GLU A 593 -11.06 -2.10 -33.30
N ASP A 594 -10.55 -1.10 -34.04
CA ASP A 594 -10.38 0.29 -33.57
C ASP A 594 -11.66 0.94 -33.00
N THR A 595 -12.82 0.37 -33.35
CA THR A 595 -14.17 0.77 -32.94
C THR A 595 -14.62 0.07 -31.65
N MET A 596 -13.82 -0.80 -31.05
CA MET A 596 -14.14 -1.55 -29.85
C MET A 596 -13.13 -1.29 -28.72
N LEU A 597 -13.61 -1.37 -27.48
CA LEU A 597 -12.76 -1.27 -26.30
C LEU A 597 -13.30 -2.18 -25.19
N VAL A 598 -12.48 -3.12 -24.72
CA VAL A 598 -12.78 -3.86 -23.48
C VAL A 598 -12.42 -2.97 -22.28
N GLN A 599 -13.43 -2.52 -21.55
CA GLN A 599 -13.25 -1.59 -20.43
C GLN A 599 -12.84 -2.30 -19.14
N SER A 600 -13.44 -3.46 -18.89
CA SER A 600 -13.24 -4.23 -17.67
C SER A 600 -13.43 -5.71 -17.95
N ALA A 601 -12.64 -6.52 -17.25
CA ALA A 601 -12.71 -7.97 -17.30
C ALA A 601 -12.54 -8.48 -15.86
N THR A 602 -13.56 -9.17 -15.36
CA THR A 602 -13.62 -9.67 -13.98
C THR A 602 -13.85 -11.17 -13.97
N VAL A 603 -13.31 -11.83 -12.96
CA VAL A 603 -13.47 -13.26 -12.75
C VAL A 603 -13.83 -13.51 -11.30
N ALA A 604 -14.99 -14.12 -11.08
CA ALA A 604 -15.43 -14.63 -9.80
C ALA A 604 -15.25 -16.15 -9.78
N VAL A 605 -14.61 -16.65 -8.73
CA VAL A 605 -14.58 -18.08 -8.43
C VAL A 605 -15.59 -18.34 -7.32
N ALA A 606 -16.67 -19.02 -7.67
CA ALA A 606 -17.70 -19.45 -6.75
C ALA A 606 -17.31 -20.80 -6.14
N ASN A 607 -16.97 -20.79 -4.86
CA ASN A 607 -16.75 -22.02 -4.10
C ASN A 607 -18.10 -22.57 -3.68
N GLN A 608 -18.58 -23.58 -4.40
CA GLN A 608 -19.85 -24.24 -4.11
C GLN A 608 -19.60 -25.71 -3.75
N GLY A 609 -20.28 -26.19 -2.70
CA GLY A 609 -20.20 -27.58 -2.27
C GLY A 609 -18.93 -27.94 -1.50
N ARG A 610 -18.40 -29.15 -1.75
CA ARG A 610 -17.26 -29.73 -1.00
C ARG A 610 -15.90 -29.27 -1.51
N LEU A 611 -15.83 -28.67 -2.69
CA LEU A 611 -14.59 -28.30 -3.35
C LEU A 611 -14.46 -26.79 -3.40
N SER A 612 -13.27 -26.29 -3.05
CA SER A 612 -12.90 -24.89 -3.19
C SER A 612 -11.63 -24.77 -3.98
N PHE A 613 -11.61 -23.81 -4.89
CA PHE A 613 -10.42 -23.50 -5.65
C PHE A 613 -9.68 -22.37 -4.98
N VAL A 614 -8.52 -22.70 -4.41
CA VAL A 614 -7.60 -21.74 -3.81
C VAL A 614 -6.64 -21.27 -4.90
N VAL A 615 -6.81 -20.02 -5.31
CA VAL A 615 -5.97 -19.40 -6.34
C VAL A 615 -4.61 -19.04 -5.77
N ASP A 616 -3.55 -19.46 -6.46
CA ASP A 616 -2.21 -18.93 -6.26
C ASP A 616 -1.99 -17.75 -7.21
N LEU A 617 -1.95 -16.54 -6.63
CA LEU A 617 -1.75 -15.31 -7.39
C LEU A 617 -0.31 -15.14 -7.88
N GLN A 618 0.66 -15.82 -7.28
CA GLN A 618 2.06 -15.71 -7.68
C GLN A 618 2.30 -16.41 -9.02
N ASP A 619 1.64 -17.55 -9.23
CA ASP A 619 1.74 -18.33 -10.47
C ASP A 619 0.67 -17.97 -11.50
N SER A 620 -0.37 -17.24 -11.10
CA SER A 620 -1.38 -16.68 -12.00
C SER A 620 -0.82 -15.51 -12.83
N GLN A 621 -1.25 -15.38 -14.09
CA GLN A 621 -0.77 -14.33 -15.01
C GLN A 621 -1.89 -13.36 -15.38
N ASN A 622 -1.56 -12.07 -15.43
CA ASN A 622 -2.47 -10.97 -15.80
C ASN A 622 -3.74 -10.90 -14.95
N VAL A 623 -3.71 -11.42 -13.71
CA VAL A 623 -4.84 -11.42 -12.78
C VAL A 623 -4.40 -10.80 -11.46
N ASP A 624 -5.26 -9.94 -10.90
CA ASP A 624 -5.07 -9.32 -9.59
C ASP A 624 -6.32 -9.55 -8.72
N ARG A 625 -6.14 -9.63 -7.40
CA ARG A 625 -7.24 -9.89 -6.46
C ARG A 625 -8.00 -8.61 -6.17
N VAL A 626 -9.32 -8.67 -6.32
CA VAL A 626 -10.19 -7.55 -5.93
C VAL A 626 -10.60 -7.74 -4.48
N ILE A 627 -10.10 -6.88 -3.60
CA ILE A 627 -10.51 -6.85 -2.19
C ILE A 627 -11.86 -6.11 -2.14
N ASN A 628 -12.97 -6.85 -2.19
CA ASN A 628 -14.28 -6.26 -1.93
C ASN A 628 -14.40 -5.96 -0.43
N SER A 629 -14.60 -4.68 -0.08
CA SER A 629 -14.91 -4.22 1.28
C SER A 629 -16.41 -4.31 1.62
N GLU A 630 -17.20 -4.98 0.79
CA GLU A 630 -18.63 -5.13 1.03
C GLU A 630 -18.88 -6.25 2.04
N SER A 631 -19.68 -5.90 3.04
CA SER A 631 -20.10 -6.75 4.14
C SER A 631 -20.75 -8.00 3.56
N ALA A 632 -20.08 -9.14 3.66
CA ALA A 632 -20.67 -10.42 3.29
C ALA A 632 -21.99 -10.56 4.06
N SER A 633 -23.10 -10.46 3.35
CA SER A 633 -24.39 -10.89 3.91
C SER A 633 -24.24 -12.38 4.22
N PRO A 634 -24.70 -12.87 5.38
CA PRO A 634 -24.47 -14.25 5.85
C PRO A 634 -25.12 -15.34 4.99
N VAL A 635 -25.67 -14.99 3.83
CA VAL A 635 -26.47 -15.83 2.92
C VAL A 635 -25.71 -16.16 1.63
N GLU A 636 -24.64 -15.44 1.27
CA GLU A 636 -23.94 -15.66 0.00
C GLU A 636 -22.75 -16.63 0.11
N THR A 637 -22.65 -17.58 -0.83
CA THR A 637 -21.51 -18.50 -0.97
C THR A 637 -20.20 -17.71 -1.08
N PRO A 638 -19.11 -18.15 -0.42
CA PRO A 638 -17.83 -17.42 -0.43
C PRO A 638 -17.28 -17.34 -1.85
N ARG A 639 -17.36 -16.15 -2.44
CA ARG A 639 -16.85 -15.82 -3.78
C ARG A 639 -15.52 -15.09 -3.65
N SER A 640 -14.51 -15.57 -4.38
CA SER A 640 -13.26 -14.82 -4.55
C SER A 640 -13.26 -14.12 -5.89
N ASN A 641 -13.09 -12.80 -5.88
CA ASN A 641 -13.16 -11.96 -7.06
C ASN A 641 -11.76 -11.51 -7.50
N TYR A 642 -11.54 -11.53 -8.80
CA TYR A 642 -10.30 -11.19 -9.46
C TYR A 642 -10.57 -10.27 -10.66
N ARG A 643 -9.58 -9.47 -11.01
CA ARG A 643 -9.61 -8.57 -12.17
C ARG A 643 -8.47 -8.93 -13.11
N ILE A 644 -8.75 -8.93 -14.41
CA ILE A 644 -7.74 -9.13 -15.44
C ILE A 644 -7.09 -7.78 -15.79
N ILE A 645 -5.76 -7.71 -15.79
CA ILE A 645 -4.98 -6.50 -16.06
C ILE A 645 -3.86 -6.82 -17.07
N PRO A 646 -3.85 -6.19 -18.26
CA PRO A 646 -4.89 -5.33 -18.84
C PRO A 646 -6.16 -6.14 -19.23
N PRO A 647 -7.34 -5.51 -19.38
CA PRO A 647 -8.64 -6.21 -19.51
C PRO A 647 -8.81 -7.03 -20.81
N ASP A 648 -7.93 -6.84 -21.78
CA ASP A 648 -7.85 -7.56 -23.05
C ASP A 648 -6.73 -8.64 -23.07
N ALA A 649 -5.95 -8.76 -21.99
CA ALA A 649 -4.89 -9.77 -21.90
C ALA A 649 -5.43 -11.20 -21.73
N ALA A 650 -4.60 -12.17 -22.10
CA ALA A 650 -4.82 -13.57 -21.71
C ALA A 650 -4.59 -13.72 -20.20
N GLY A 651 -5.66 -13.84 -19.43
CA GLY A 651 -5.58 -14.17 -18.02
C GLY A 651 -5.46 -15.68 -17.80
N SER A 652 -4.63 -16.09 -16.84
CA SER A 652 -4.57 -17.48 -16.37
C SER A 652 -4.67 -17.54 -14.85
N LEU A 653 -5.61 -18.33 -14.35
CA LEU A 653 -5.75 -18.64 -12.93
C LEU A 653 -5.08 -19.97 -12.63
N VAL A 654 -4.02 -19.95 -11.83
CA VAL A 654 -3.33 -21.13 -11.32
C VAL A 654 -3.72 -21.32 -9.86
N GLY A 655 -3.95 -22.55 -9.43
CA GLY A 655 -4.29 -22.83 -8.03
C GLY A 655 -4.55 -24.29 -7.75
N HIS A 656 -5.01 -24.58 -6.54
CA HIS A 656 -5.26 -25.94 -6.06
C HIS A 656 -6.71 -26.11 -5.61
N VAL A 657 -7.25 -27.29 -5.85
CA VAL A 657 -8.58 -27.66 -5.34
C VAL A 657 -8.43 -28.28 -3.96
N VAL A 658 -9.05 -27.64 -2.97
CA VAL A 658 -9.04 -28.07 -1.57
C VAL A 658 -10.45 -28.46 -1.16
N GLN A 659 -10.56 -29.54 -0.39
CA GLN A 659 -11.85 -29.97 0.17
C GLN A 659 -12.23 -29.05 1.35
N GLN A 660 -13.38 -28.38 1.26
CA GLN A 660 -13.89 -27.56 2.35
C GLN A 660 -14.55 -28.42 3.44
N SER A 661 -14.33 -28.05 4.70
CA SER A 661 -15.05 -28.63 5.81
C SER A 661 -16.51 -28.13 5.82
N PRO A 662 -17.51 -28.99 6.09
CA PRO A 662 -18.89 -28.57 6.17
C PRO A 662 -19.07 -27.48 7.22
N THR A 663 -19.68 -26.37 6.82
CA THR A 663 -20.09 -25.32 7.75
C THR A 663 -21.62 -25.29 7.83
N ILE A 664 -22.12 -25.22 9.06
CA ILE A 664 -23.54 -25.07 9.36
C ILE A 664 -23.65 -23.79 10.18
N SER A 665 -24.44 -22.83 9.71
CA SER A 665 -24.81 -21.65 10.49
C SER A 665 -26.27 -21.75 10.91
N LEU A 666 -26.52 -21.44 12.19
CA LEU A 666 -27.84 -21.44 12.80
C LEU A 666 -28.14 -20.01 13.24
N ALA A 667 -29.18 -19.41 12.67
CA ALA A 667 -29.77 -18.16 13.14
C ALA A 667 -31.13 -18.46 13.74
N GLY A 668 -31.54 -17.70 14.76
CA GLY A 668 -32.79 -17.94 15.47
C GLY A 668 -33.41 -16.67 16.00
N ASP A 669 -34.70 -16.49 15.71
CA ASP A 669 -35.54 -15.45 16.29
C ASP A 669 -36.64 -16.09 17.13
N ALA A 670 -36.97 -15.48 18.26
CA ALA A 670 -38.04 -15.93 19.14
C ALA A 670 -39.04 -14.80 19.34
N THR A 671 -40.30 -15.04 18.98
CA THR A 671 -41.41 -14.14 19.22
C THR A 671 -42.34 -14.74 20.28
N ILE A 672 -42.63 -13.95 21.32
CA ILE A 672 -43.54 -14.34 22.40
C ILE A 672 -44.77 -13.45 22.27
N GLU A 673 -45.91 -14.06 21.95
CA GLU A 673 -47.20 -13.39 21.83
C GLU A 673 -48.13 -13.89 22.93
N ILE A 674 -48.87 -12.96 23.54
CA ILE A 674 -49.85 -13.30 24.59
C ILE A 674 -51.23 -13.10 23.99
N GLU A 675 -51.97 -14.19 23.83
CA GLU A 675 -53.35 -14.16 23.34
C GLU A 675 -54.29 -14.63 24.46
N GLY A 676 -55.08 -13.71 25.02
CA GLY A 676 -55.99 -14.00 26.13
C GLY A 676 -55.26 -14.53 27.38
N ARG A 677 -55.47 -15.80 27.72
CA ARG A 677 -54.81 -16.52 28.83
C ARG A 677 -53.71 -17.48 28.38
N SER A 678 -53.41 -17.53 27.08
CA SER A 678 -52.38 -18.37 26.48
C SER A 678 -51.16 -17.56 26.09
N LEU A 679 -49.98 -18.11 26.40
CA LEU A 679 -48.70 -17.61 25.94
C LEU A 679 -48.27 -18.46 24.74
N HIS A 680 -48.18 -17.84 23.57
CA HIS A 680 -47.66 -18.43 22.35
C HIS A 680 -46.19 -18.01 22.21
N THR A 681 -45.30 -18.98 21.98
CA THR A 681 -43.90 -18.70 21.67
C THR A 681 -43.59 -19.36 20.35
N THR A 682 -43.25 -18.54 19.37
CA THR A 682 -42.79 -18.99 18.05
C THR A 682 -41.28 -18.85 18.04
N LEU A 683 -40.58 -19.95 17.76
CA LEU A 683 -39.14 -19.94 17.54
C LEU A 683 -38.89 -20.24 16.07
N ASP A 684 -38.41 -19.25 15.35
CA ASP A 684 -38.04 -19.37 13.95
C ASP A 684 -36.53 -19.54 13.87
N TRP A 685 -36.07 -20.69 13.39
CA TRP A 685 -34.66 -20.95 13.15
C TRP A 685 -34.39 -21.06 11.65
N ILE A 686 -33.34 -20.39 11.19
CA ILE A 686 -32.81 -20.52 9.84
C ILE A 686 -31.51 -21.29 9.94
N VAL A 687 -31.49 -22.51 9.38
CA VAL A 687 -30.29 -23.34 9.25
C VAL A 687 -29.77 -23.18 7.84
N ASN A 688 -28.59 -22.60 7.68
CA ASN A 688 -27.90 -22.55 6.40
C ASN A 688 -26.73 -23.54 6.43
N SER A 689 -26.57 -24.31 5.37
CA SER A 689 -25.40 -25.17 5.18
C SER A 689 -24.82 -24.97 3.79
N SER A 690 -23.49 -25.09 3.69
CA SER A 690 -22.78 -25.12 2.41
C SER A 690 -22.93 -26.44 1.65
N LEU A 691 -23.59 -27.44 2.24
CA LEU A 691 -23.86 -28.76 1.66
C LEU A 691 -25.36 -29.08 1.73
N ASP A 692 -25.82 -29.99 0.88
CA ASP A 692 -27.13 -30.63 1.02
C ASP A 692 -27.21 -31.35 2.37
N LEU A 693 -28.07 -30.87 3.26
CA LEU A 693 -28.31 -31.46 4.58
C LEU A 693 -29.26 -32.65 4.42
N GLU A 694 -28.71 -33.86 4.40
CA GLU A 694 -29.46 -35.09 4.65
C GLU A 694 -29.27 -35.50 6.11
N GLY A 695 -30.34 -35.57 6.91
CA GLY A 695 -30.24 -36.05 8.29
C GLY A 695 -31.33 -35.59 9.26
N ARG A 696 -31.12 -35.86 10.55
CA ARG A 696 -31.99 -35.46 11.67
C ARG A 696 -31.32 -34.32 12.44
N LEU A 697 -32.03 -33.21 12.67
CA LEU A 697 -31.56 -32.10 13.51
C LEU A 697 -32.02 -32.34 14.97
N PRO A 698 -31.12 -32.63 15.93
CA PRO A 698 -31.53 -32.79 17.32
C PRO A 698 -31.82 -31.41 17.93
N ILE A 699 -33.02 -31.22 18.49
CA ILE A 699 -33.40 -30.03 19.25
C ILE A 699 -33.71 -30.42 20.70
N GLN A 700 -33.34 -29.55 21.66
CA GLN A 700 -33.65 -29.73 23.08
C GLN A 700 -34.66 -28.67 23.52
N ILE A 701 -35.86 -29.10 23.93
CA ILE A 701 -36.90 -28.21 24.45
C ILE A 701 -36.85 -28.27 25.97
N SER A 702 -36.60 -27.11 26.61
CA SER A 702 -36.53 -27.04 28.09
C SER A 702 -37.93 -27.19 28.70
N SER A 703 -38.17 -28.28 29.42
CA SER A 703 -39.37 -28.48 30.24
C SER A 703 -39.24 -27.64 31.50
N ARG A 704 -39.89 -26.46 31.59
CA ARG A 704 -40.02 -25.78 32.89
C ARG A 704 -41.11 -26.47 33.69
N ASP A 705 -40.73 -27.01 34.85
CA ASP A 705 -41.63 -27.52 35.89
C ASP A 705 -42.69 -26.45 36.21
N LEU A 706 -43.95 -26.80 35.97
CA LEU A 706 -45.09 -26.01 36.39
C LEU A 706 -45.19 -26.12 37.91
N LEU A 707 -44.87 -25.03 38.61
CA LEU A 707 -45.16 -24.88 40.04
C LEU A 707 -46.66 -25.14 40.28
N PRO A 708 -47.04 -25.96 41.28
CA PRO A 708 -48.43 -26.28 41.53
C PRO A 708 -49.18 -25.02 41.97
N VAL A 709 -50.19 -24.64 41.19
CA VAL A 709 -51.13 -23.56 41.53
C VAL A 709 -51.85 -23.98 42.81
N ALA A 710 -51.66 -23.22 43.88
CA ALA A 710 -52.43 -23.37 45.10
C ALA A 710 -53.91 -23.12 44.80
N THR A 711 -54.70 -24.18 44.87
CA THR A 711 -56.16 -24.14 44.90
C THR A 711 -56.59 -23.32 46.12
N SER A 712 -57.12 -22.12 45.87
CA SER A 712 -57.92 -21.39 46.86
C SER A 712 -59.39 -21.74 46.61
N GLU A 713 -59.99 -22.34 47.64
CA GLU A 713 -61.42 -22.44 47.83
C GLU A 713 -62.04 -21.03 47.87
N ASP A 714 -63.15 -20.82 47.16
CA ASP A 714 -64.40 -20.33 47.76
C ASP A 714 -65.54 -20.25 46.73
N LEU A 715 -66.65 -20.94 47.08
CA LEU A 715 -68.06 -20.48 47.08
C LEU A 715 -68.64 -19.85 45.80
N ALA A 716 -69.86 -20.12 45.34
CA ALA A 716 -71.00 -20.97 45.72
C ALA A 716 -72.09 -20.76 44.62
N ASP A 717 -73.17 -21.54 44.73
CA ASP A 717 -74.48 -21.44 44.05
C ASP A 717 -74.58 -21.97 42.60
N SER A 718 -75.08 -23.20 42.39
CA SER A 718 -76.50 -23.66 42.41
C SER A 718 -77.21 -23.21 41.12
N ASP A 719 -77.81 -24.04 40.27
CA ASP A 719 -78.73 -25.11 40.56
C ASP A 719 -79.10 -25.87 39.25
N GLU A 720 -79.54 -27.12 39.41
CA GLU A 720 -80.54 -27.89 38.62
C GLU A 720 -80.44 -27.93 37.07
N SER A 721 -80.53 -29.05 36.36
CA SER A 721 -81.05 -30.39 36.65
C SER A 721 -80.86 -31.31 35.42
N SER A 722 -80.88 -32.63 35.66
CA SER A 722 -81.27 -33.74 34.74
C SER A 722 -80.36 -34.04 33.53
N GLU A 723 -80.05 -35.27 33.13
CA GLU A 723 -80.52 -36.60 33.53
C GLU A 723 -79.54 -37.67 33.00
N ALA A 724 -79.31 -38.67 33.85
CA ALA A 724 -78.97 -40.07 33.60
C ALA A 724 -78.60 -40.56 32.18
N SER A 725 -77.44 -41.23 32.08
CA SER A 725 -77.43 -42.64 31.66
C SER A 725 -76.19 -43.37 32.17
N SER A 726 -76.48 -44.34 33.02
CA SER A 726 -75.63 -45.35 33.66
C SER A 726 -75.17 -46.48 32.72
N GLY A 727 -74.04 -47.11 33.05
CA GLY A 727 -73.63 -48.44 32.58
C GLY A 727 -72.10 -48.62 32.67
N ASP A 728 -71.55 -48.79 33.89
CA ASP A 728 -71.10 -50.10 34.47
C ASP A 728 -69.66 -50.46 34.02
N VAL A 729 -68.60 -50.09 34.75
CA VAL A 729 -67.98 -50.73 35.95
C VAL A 729 -67.49 -52.16 35.70
N SER A 730 -66.16 -52.32 35.66
CA SER A 730 -65.31 -53.40 36.23
C SER A 730 -63.95 -53.38 35.51
N ASP A 731 -62.77 -53.48 36.10
CA ASP A 731 -62.25 -53.33 37.45
C ASP A 731 -60.72 -53.22 37.28
N SER A 732 -60.10 -52.53 38.24
CA SER A 732 -58.68 -52.40 38.61
C SER A 732 -57.74 -53.59 38.29
N ALA A 733 -56.41 -53.50 38.25
CA ALA A 733 -55.39 -52.46 38.25
C ALA A 733 -54.06 -53.23 38.11
N ALA A 734 -53.10 -52.70 37.34
CA ALA A 734 -51.69 -52.99 37.55
C ALA A 734 -50.87 -51.84 36.96
N SER A 735 -50.40 -50.96 37.84
CA SER A 735 -49.59 -49.81 37.48
C SER A 735 -48.28 -50.25 36.82
N LYS A 736 -47.92 -49.59 35.72
CA LYS A 736 -46.55 -49.55 35.20
C LYS A 736 -46.41 -48.41 34.19
N ASN A 737 -45.56 -47.46 34.56
CA ASN A 737 -44.81 -46.53 33.70
C ASN A 737 -45.56 -45.34 33.09
N ASP A 738 -45.83 -44.37 33.97
CA ASP A 738 -46.28 -42.99 33.66
C ASP A 738 -45.18 -42.10 33.00
N ALA A 739 -44.19 -42.71 32.33
CA ALA A 739 -43.11 -41.99 31.64
C ALA A 739 -43.34 -41.87 30.13
N SER A 740 -44.16 -42.75 29.52
CA SER A 740 -44.50 -42.67 28.10
C SER A 740 -45.62 -41.66 27.80
N ASP A 741 -46.51 -41.38 28.76
CA ASP A 741 -47.63 -40.45 28.56
C ASP A 741 -47.21 -38.97 28.61
N PHE A 742 -46.14 -38.64 29.35
CA PHE A 742 -45.55 -37.30 29.30
C PHE A 742 -44.89 -36.99 27.95
N SER A 743 -44.34 -38.00 27.27
CA SER A 743 -43.70 -37.86 25.95
C SER A 743 -44.72 -37.62 24.84
N ALA A 744 -45.87 -38.32 24.86
CA ALA A 744 -46.95 -38.11 23.90
C ALA A 744 -47.65 -36.76 24.12
N ALA A 745 -47.79 -36.33 25.38
CA ALA A 745 -48.38 -35.04 25.72
C ALA A 745 -47.51 -33.84 25.30
N MET A 746 -46.16 -33.98 25.29
CA MET A 746 -45.27 -32.93 24.79
C MET A 746 -45.30 -32.78 23.26
N ALA A 747 -45.39 -33.89 22.51
CA ALA A 747 -45.50 -33.86 21.05
C ALA A 747 -46.78 -33.15 20.56
N ASN A 748 -47.86 -33.20 21.35
CA ASN A 748 -49.12 -32.52 21.04
C ASN A 748 -49.13 -31.00 21.31
N ARG A 749 -48.05 -30.43 21.87
CA ARG A 749 -48.00 -29.01 22.28
C ARG A 749 -47.17 -28.12 21.35
N TRP A 750 -46.37 -28.71 20.46
CA TRP A 750 -45.50 -27.99 19.54
C TRP A 750 -45.82 -28.37 18.09
N THR A 751 -46.09 -27.37 17.26
CA THR A 751 -46.18 -27.56 15.80
C THR A 751 -44.85 -27.19 15.16
N VAL A 752 -44.26 -28.08 14.38
CA VAL A 752 -43.00 -27.80 13.68
C VAL A 752 -43.23 -27.72 12.18
N ARG A 753 -42.58 -26.76 11.54
CA ARG A 753 -42.57 -26.61 10.10
C ARG A 753 -41.14 -26.48 9.60
N VAL A 754 -40.85 -27.06 8.44
CA VAL A 754 -39.59 -26.89 7.70
C VAL A 754 -39.96 -26.38 6.32
N ASN A 755 -39.45 -25.20 5.92
CA ASN A 755 -39.81 -24.56 4.64
C ASN A 755 -41.34 -24.46 4.42
N ASN A 756 -42.09 -24.06 5.46
CA ASN A 756 -43.57 -24.01 5.49
C ASN A 756 -44.30 -25.35 5.29
N GLN A 757 -43.59 -26.49 5.26
CA GLN A 757 -44.21 -27.81 5.26
C GLN A 757 -44.28 -28.38 6.69
N PRO A 758 -45.36 -29.08 7.06
CA PRO A 758 -45.49 -29.68 8.39
C PRO A 758 -44.42 -30.76 8.61
N ALA A 759 -43.75 -30.71 9.75
CA ALA A 759 -42.74 -31.68 10.17
C ALA A 759 -43.12 -32.31 11.52
N VAL A 760 -42.59 -33.50 11.79
CA VAL A 760 -42.89 -34.28 13.00
C VAL A 760 -41.70 -34.24 13.95
N LEU A 761 -41.97 -33.98 15.23
CA LEU A 761 -40.99 -34.13 16.30
C LEU A 761 -40.96 -35.59 16.75
N GLU A 762 -39.84 -36.26 16.52
CA GLU A 762 -39.56 -37.57 17.11
C GLU A 762 -38.71 -37.41 18.38
N PRO A 763 -39.04 -38.09 19.48
CA PRO A 763 -38.16 -38.14 20.63
C PRO A 763 -36.85 -38.82 20.23
N ARG A 764 -35.72 -38.22 20.58
CA ARG A 764 -34.41 -38.83 20.39
C ARG A 764 -34.32 -40.01 21.35
N GLY A 765 -34.47 -41.23 20.83
CA GLY A 765 -34.20 -42.45 21.59
C GLY A 765 -32.75 -42.45 22.08
N GLU A 766 -32.53 -42.94 23.31
CA GLU A 766 -31.19 -43.22 23.83
C GLU A 766 -30.45 -44.26 22.99
#